data_AF-B6JZL2-F1
#
_entry.id   AF-B6JZL2-F1
#
_cell.length_a   1.000
_cell.length_b   1.000
_cell.length_c   1.000
_cell.angle_alpha   90.00
_cell.angle_beta   90.00
_cell.angle_gamma   90.00
#
_symmetry.space_group_name_H-M   'P 1'
#
loop_
_entity.id
_entity.type
_entity.pdbx_description
1 polymer ?
#
loop_
_entity_poly.entity_id
_entity_poly.type
_entity_poly.pdbx_seq_one_letter_code
_entity_poly.pdbx_strand_id
1 'polypeptide(L)'
;MSALSKNRFTFDVLKQLPFECDSRLEQLSKLDFILSKLYIALTACNWVHILKWDNELDKWLQLGYRLPRKTHTTLVSIYYELAMSMNLTQLVDKHASARFRQLLDLPSCPDESCQGNVCTHCIDKRYLTVADLQLDWRLAFALLKKYFYPNQHYQSPVLPRFTCDAELIRAANAFFPAEETENVLNEVLPLFSLSHCEDAYIAIGMLSLLVPASPSSSDDFDLNPQTWLPTIFHLYNMLKKGDVCGTLLFDMFSRLAVGGLSDKYKYQFSEYGVFTQKQARTLFHYGLQLLHLSVRNGLSFTENTQSFAMEVAFDARGATVVSHLARWIVCSLSVKCEEAEDSILTLLDELFSLISQYFYPSVDGSNNVYLYQFLQELAYCFLERWTYENDEKVSIPKERRLTKFTKEKFVGILKPSMLYAIYSSAPYLSEMAQGALRALSILEPDVIVPCMLKRIYPALQSSLETHQTLISLESLITLAPIIAESKRYRPHIISLMELQLPGIDPNDSQKTRLVLHFVAVIAQCVSFCKIDENVDRNIFLQWLQMEIRNLDHTDYDNLTSKGDETVIDYDEIMSSAMNSFPEWMIRFEDRVFTLLENFPDGKDKKLIESYLLMALESLLKSMSDEWFNLALSRAANFVSTNVIHQSMDAVKGVCMAFSCVAPEKTWSALYPVISANIFFEIDENKAGLSRGSNADAILPRDRTLVWNLNILNTIIGSNATYFLRKEEELITLLDKLLRCRGFVSTLASSCMSQLVTRLISVFPTYSLKTQHLTTDEWGKPCKEGSFHMCWNIPFEQEIDLVVKVCNRYMMLCMDRLQHLIIDRKLTNATIEWVDEVNSYLERLGFMCSASAELFRIPDQEFVPESEYDEDNMYTADFEYVRSKSHCRWAITTQHRSIMDALRERLGSLLIELHRIMFDSVDSDVSILKNLVICENKFLSDYDYPVSLLSGRDYSNYLNPTLRYTNLLKFFDFVPQKQPYSAMLLSHNIYVNYQNHMCRSFLSRIPTSNERILIHNLTVPCCSQYEDIRRTACSALTDCVPFFRRIRLPVLQSLIGILKESKDVNVLQGAFEAIFFNPFLMNLVHRHWVFLSPFLSILIRLWSLDEPILRTIASDVFEYDMTTTVCYETYFPVYKHLYVPKVSSQSETERLRLWCRTEQQRQRDREAALKTRDEFVDLFPNAIGN
;
A
#
# COMPACT_ATOMS: atom_id res chain seq x y z
N MET A 1 2.67 -0.33 -2.23
CA MET A 1 2.64 -1.20 -1.04
C MET A 1 3.98 -1.91 -0.98
N SER A 2 4.90 -1.45 -0.14
CA SER A 2 6.23 -2.05 -0.04
C SER A 2 6.12 -3.45 0.58
N ALA A 3 6.88 -4.40 0.01
CA ALA A 3 6.97 -5.81 0.41
C ALA A 3 7.51 -6.05 1.84
N LEU A 4 7.60 -5.00 2.67
CA LEU A 4 8.27 -5.01 3.97
C LEU A 4 7.34 -5.30 5.16
N SER A 5 6.01 -5.31 4.96
CA SER A 5 5.02 -5.52 6.04
C SER A 5 4.69 -6.99 6.37
N LYS A 6 5.38 -7.96 5.74
CA LYS A 6 5.10 -9.40 5.91
C LYS A 6 6.12 -10.13 6.80
N ASN A 7 6.67 -9.45 7.81
CA ASN A 7 7.59 -10.07 8.74
C ASN A 7 6.81 -10.91 9.79
N ARG A 8 7.02 -12.24 9.75
CA ARG A 8 6.74 -13.24 10.80
C ARG A 8 5.48 -13.00 11.66
N PHE A 9 4.29 -13.27 11.11
CA PHE A 9 3.04 -13.25 11.89
C PHE A 9 2.90 -14.50 12.78
N THR A 10 3.37 -14.42 14.03
CA THR A 10 2.88 -15.27 15.13
C THR A 10 1.54 -14.78 15.68
N PHE A 11 1.22 -13.49 15.47
CA PHE A 11 -0.07 -12.91 15.86
C PHE A 11 -1.19 -13.34 14.92
N ASP A 12 -2.19 -14.03 15.45
CA ASP A 12 -3.36 -14.45 14.69
C ASP A 12 -4.37 -13.29 14.62
N VAL A 13 -4.18 -12.41 13.63
CA VAL A 13 -5.03 -11.23 13.42
C VAL A 13 -6.51 -11.61 13.29
N LEU A 14 -6.80 -12.79 12.73
CA LEU A 14 -8.16 -13.27 12.52
C LEU A 14 -8.91 -13.50 13.84
N LYS A 15 -8.22 -13.84 14.93
CA LYS A 15 -8.84 -14.02 16.26
C LYS A 15 -9.26 -12.71 16.93
N GLN A 16 -8.74 -11.57 16.48
CA GLN A 16 -9.01 -10.26 17.07
C GLN A 16 -10.13 -9.51 16.34
N LEU A 17 -10.64 -10.08 15.25
CA LEU A 17 -11.77 -9.53 14.51
C LEU A 17 -13.06 -9.67 15.36
N PRO A 18 -14.01 -8.73 15.24
CA PRO A 18 -15.21 -8.70 16.07
C PRO A 18 -16.20 -9.83 15.74
N PHE A 19 -16.01 -10.52 14.60
CA PHE A 19 -16.91 -11.55 14.10
C PHE A 19 -16.15 -12.85 13.83
N GLU A 20 -16.87 -13.97 13.96
CA GLU A 20 -16.35 -15.28 13.57
C GLU A 20 -16.05 -15.27 12.06
N CYS A 21 -14.77 -15.42 11.73
CA CYS A 21 -14.32 -15.63 10.35
C CYS A 21 -14.62 -17.06 9.90
N ASP A 22 -14.55 -17.30 8.58
CA ASP A 22 -14.66 -18.64 8.00
C ASP A 22 -13.85 -19.66 8.81
N SER A 23 -14.49 -20.77 9.20
CA SER A 23 -13.79 -21.86 9.90
C SER A 23 -12.69 -22.42 9.00
N ARG A 24 -11.65 -23.03 9.59
CA ARG A 24 -10.53 -23.59 8.80
C ARG A 24 -11.01 -24.55 7.70
N LEU A 25 -12.03 -25.36 7.99
CA LEU A 25 -12.62 -26.29 7.02
C LEU A 25 -13.30 -25.55 5.85
N GLU A 26 -13.98 -24.43 6.12
CA GLU A 26 -14.60 -23.60 5.08
C GLU A 26 -13.57 -22.80 4.28
N GLN A 27 -12.51 -22.32 4.92
CA GLN A 27 -11.39 -21.69 4.23
C GLN A 27 -10.78 -22.66 3.20
N LEU A 28 -10.59 -23.92 3.61
CA LEU A 28 -10.04 -24.97 2.75
C LEU A 28 -11.03 -25.39 1.65
N SER A 29 -12.32 -25.55 1.95
CA SER A 29 -13.30 -25.92 0.92
C SER A 29 -13.43 -24.84 -0.18
N LYS A 30 -13.36 -23.56 0.22
CA LYS A 30 -13.32 -22.42 -0.70
C LYS A 30 -12.04 -22.41 -1.54
N LEU A 31 -10.90 -22.70 -0.91
CA LEU A 31 -9.63 -22.82 -1.61
C LEU A 31 -9.67 -23.98 -2.63
N ASP A 32 -10.16 -25.15 -2.23
CA ASP A 32 -10.30 -26.32 -3.10
C ASP A 32 -11.23 -26.03 -4.29
N PHE A 33 -12.30 -25.26 -4.08
CA PHE A 33 -13.17 -24.81 -5.17
C PHE A 33 -12.42 -23.91 -6.17
N ILE A 34 -11.71 -22.88 -5.69
CA ILE A 34 -10.92 -21.97 -6.54
C ILE A 34 -9.86 -22.77 -7.31
N LEU A 35 -9.15 -23.67 -6.64
CA LEU A 35 -8.10 -24.49 -7.23
C LEU A 35 -8.65 -25.48 -8.25
N SER A 36 -9.78 -26.12 -7.98
CA SER A 36 -10.42 -27.04 -8.92
C SER A 36 -10.73 -26.33 -10.24
N LYS A 37 -11.34 -25.14 -10.19
CA LYS A 37 -11.68 -24.38 -11.39
C LYS A 37 -10.44 -23.80 -12.08
N LEU A 38 -9.42 -23.41 -11.32
CA LEU A 38 -8.12 -22.98 -11.86
C LEU A 38 -7.41 -24.13 -12.59
N TYR A 39 -7.36 -25.33 -12.00
CA TYR A 39 -6.76 -26.51 -12.63
C TYR A 39 -7.52 -26.93 -13.87
N ILE A 40 -8.86 -26.90 -13.85
CA ILE A 40 -9.64 -27.18 -15.05
C ILE A 40 -9.36 -26.14 -16.14
N ALA A 41 -9.32 -24.85 -15.80
CA ALA A 41 -9.00 -23.77 -16.75
C ALA A 41 -7.60 -23.92 -17.35
N LEU A 42 -6.62 -24.33 -16.54
CA LEU A 42 -5.27 -24.69 -17.00
C LEU A 42 -5.34 -25.84 -17.99
N THR A 43 -5.91 -27.00 -17.62
CA THR A 43 -5.99 -28.17 -18.52
C THR A 43 -6.75 -27.92 -19.82
N ALA A 44 -7.66 -26.94 -19.84
CA ALA A 44 -8.38 -26.49 -21.03
C ALA A 44 -7.63 -25.40 -21.83
N CYS A 45 -6.50 -24.89 -21.32
CA CYS A 45 -5.73 -23.77 -21.86
C CYS A 45 -6.59 -22.50 -22.06
N ASN A 46 -7.51 -22.23 -21.14
CA ASN A 46 -8.40 -21.07 -21.21
C ASN A 46 -7.86 -19.90 -20.38
N TRP A 47 -7.05 -19.05 -21.05
CA TRP A 47 -6.37 -17.90 -20.44
C TRP A 47 -7.29 -16.90 -19.73
N VAL A 48 -8.51 -16.71 -20.24
CA VAL A 48 -9.50 -15.80 -19.63
C VAL A 48 -9.94 -16.31 -18.27
N HIS A 49 -10.17 -17.62 -18.16
CA HIS A 49 -10.60 -18.25 -16.92
C HIS A 49 -9.45 -18.34 -15.92
N ILE A 50 -8.21 -18.58 -16.39
CA ILE A 50 -7.01 -18.56 -15.55
C ILE A 50 -6.85 -17.20 -14.87
N LEU A 51 -6.91 -16.10 -15.61
CA LEU A 51 -6.79 -14.74 -15.05
C LEU A 51 -7.87 -14.45 -14.01
N LYS A 52 -9.09 -14.94 -14.22
CA LYS A 52 -10.17 -14.76 -13.25
C LYS A 52 -9.89 -15.52 -11.95
N TRP A 53 -9.59 -16.81 -12.04
CA TRP A 53 -9.36 -17.63 -10.84
C TRP A 53 -8.05 -17.27 -10.14
N ASP A 54 -7.06 -16.71 -10.86
CA ASP A 54 -5.89 -16.07 -10.26
C ASP A 54 -6.27 -14.84 -9.43
N ASN A 55 -7.15 -13.98 -9.95
CA ASN A 55 -7.66 -12.83 -9.19
C ASN A 55 -8.46 -13.26 -7.95
N GLU A 56 -9.22 -14.36 -8.04
CA GLU A 56 -9.91 -14.93 -6.86
C GLU A 56 -8.95 -15.54 -5.84
N LEU A 57 -7.90 -16.22 -6.32
CA LEU A 57 -6.83 -16.69 -5.46
C LEU A 57 -6.13 -15.51 -4.76
N ASP A 58 -5.90 -14.39 -5.46
CA ASP A 58 -5.33 -13.18 -4.86
C ASP A 58 -6.20 -12.64 -3.73
N LYS A 59 -7.50 -12.53 -4.00
CA LYS A 59 -8.45 -12.06 -3.01
C LYS A 59 -8.44 -12.98 -1.78
N TRP A 60 -8.41 -14.29 -1.99
CA TRP A 60 -8.32 -15.27 -0.90
C TRP A 60 -7.03 -15.10 -0.08
N LEU A 61 -5.88 -14.84 -0.73
CA LEU A 61 -4.60 -14.59 -0.06
C LEU A 61 -4.58 -13.27 0.71
N GLN A 62 -5.23 -12.23 0.20
CA GLN A 62 -5.34 -10.91 0.86
C GLN A 62 -6.17 -10.96 2.15
N LEU A 63 -7.03 -11.98 2.33
CA LEU A 63 -7.76 -12.21 3.59
C LEU A 63 -6.86 -12.72 4.73
N GLY A 64 -5.55 -12.87 4.50
CA GLY A 64 -4.61 -13.33 5.52
C GLY A 64 -4.73 -14.83 5.84
N TYR A 65 -5.45 -15.60 5.03
CA TYR A 65 -5.58 -17.04 5.19
C TYR A 65 -4.27 -17.76 4.85
N ARG A 66 -3.96 -18.81 5.62
CA ARG A 66 -2.72 -19.58 5.50
C ARG A 66 -2.88 -20.75 4.53
N LEU A 67 -1.98 -20.87 3.55
CA LEU A 67 -1.98 -21.99 2.62
C LEU A 67 -1.47 -23.30 3.28
N PRO A 68 -2.08 -24.46 2.98
CA PRO A 68 -1.47 -25.76 3.29
C PRO A 68 -0.16 -25.95 2.54
N ARG A 69 0.86 -26.56 3.17
CA ARG A 69 2.19 -26.75 2.57
C ARG A 69 2.18 -27.50 1.24
N LYS A 70 1.39 -28.58 1.11
CA LYS A 70 1.26 -29.35 -0.15
C LYS A 70 0.65 -28.51 -1.27
N THR A 71 -0.43 -27.80 -0.99
CA THR A 71 -1.08 -26.90 -1.94
C THR A 71 -0.15 -25.76 -2.35
N HIS A 72 0.59 -25.22 -1.38
CA HIS A 72 1.56 -24.16 -1.61
C HIS A 72 2.66 -24.59 -2.59
N THR A 73 3.29 -25.75 -2.40
CA THR A 73 4.34 -26.24 -3.30
C THR A 73 3.82 -26.52 -4.71
N THR A 74 2.62 -27.09 -4.84
CA THR A 74 1.99 -27.30 -6.16
C THR A 74 1.72 -25.99 -6.89
N LEU A 75 1.16 -24.99 -6.21
CA LEU A 75 0.91 -23.67 -6.79
C LEU A 75 2.20 -23.00 -7.26
N VAL A 76 3.25 -23.01 -6.43
CA VAL A 76 4.55 -22.42 -6.80
C VAL A 76 5.11 -23.10 -8.06
N SER A 77 5.04 -24.43 -8.17
CA SER A 77 5.50 -25.15 -9.36
C SER A 77 4.70 -24.80 -10.63
N ILE A 78 3.37 -24.64 -10.52
CA ILE A 78 2.50 -24.28 -11.65
C ILE A 78 2.79 -22.87 -12.13
N TYR A 79 2.87 -21.90 -11.21
CA TYR A 79 3.14 -20.51 -11.59
C TYR A 79 4.58 -20.29 -12.06
N TYR A 80 5.55 -21.10 -11.59
CA TYR A 80 6.89 -21.17 -12.16
C TYR A 80 6.85 -21.67 -13.61
N GLU A 81 6.16 -22.78 -13.86
CA GLU A 81 6.01 -23.33 -15.22
C GLU A 81 5.31 -22.33 -16.16
N LEU A 82 4.27 -21.64 -15.68
CA LEU A 82 3.59 -20.59 -16.43
C LEU A 82 4.54 -19.42 -16.73
N ALA A 83 5.22 -18.87 -15.73
CA ALA A 83 6.15 -17.76 -15.90
C ALA A 83 7.34 -18.11 -16.83
N MET A 84 7.76 -19.39 -16.86
CA MET A 84 8.83 -19.87 -17.74
C MET A 84 8.34 -20.38 -19.10
N SER A 85 7.02 -20.40 -19.34
CA SER A 85 6.46 -20.88 -20.60
C SER A 85 6.49 -19.80 -21.68
N MET A 86 6.97 -20.19 -22.87
CA MET A 86 7.05 -19.29 -24.02
C MET A 86 5.66 -19.10 -24.65
N ASN A 87 5.41 -17.90 -25.20
CA ASN A 87 4.23 -17.53 -25.98
C ASN A 87 2.92 -17.39 -25.17
N LEU A 88 2.99 -17.06 -23.89
CA LEU A 88 1.83 -16.59 -23.14
C LEU A 88 1.44 -15.16 -23.54
N THR A 89 0.19 -14.79 -23.32
CA THR A 89 -0.24 -13.40 -23.45
C THR A 89 0.45 -12.54 -22.39
N GLN A 90 0.86 -11.31 -22.74
CA GLN A 90 1.59 -10.41 -21.84
C GLN A 90 0.86 -10.18 -20.49
N LEU A 91 -0.46 -10.22 -20.50
CA LEU A 91 -1.28 -10.12 -19.29
C LEU A 91 -1.11 -11.34 -18.38
N VAL A 92 -1.19 -12.56 -18.93
CA VAL A 92 -1.02 -13.80 -18.15
C VAL A 92 0.40 -13.90 -17.61
N ASP A 93 1.40 -13.52 -18.40
CA ASP A 93 2.80 -13.53 -17.98
C ASP A 93 3.06 -12.58 -16.79
N LYS A 94 2.56 -11.34 -16.85
CA LYS A 94 2.63 -10.38 -15.72
C LYS A 94 1.93 -10.89 -14.47
N HIS A 95 0.75 -11.49 -14.62
CA HIS A 95 0.01 -12.07 -13.48
C HIS A 95 0.72 -13.29 -12.90
N ALA A 96 1.24 -14.18 -13.74
CA ALA A 96 1.94 -15.39 -13.30
C ALA A 96 3.24 -15.06 -12.57
N SER A 97 4.03 -14.12 -13.11
CA SER A 97 5.26 -13.63 -12.47
C SER A 97 5.00 -12.91 -11.15
N ALA A 98 3.98 -12.05 -11.08
CA ALA A 98 3.56 -11.40 -9.84
C ALA A 98 3.07 -12.40 -8.78
N ARG A 99 2.25 -13.38 -9.19
CA ARG A 99 1.76 -14.43 -8.28
C ARG A 99 2.88 -15.31 -7.76
N PHE A 100 3.82 -15.71 -8.61
CA PHE A 100 4.98 -16.51 -8.21
C PHE A 100 5.78 -15.79 -7.11
N ARG A 101 6.12 -14.51 -7.31
CA ARG A 101 6.79 -13.68 -6.27
C ARG A 101 5.98 -13.65 -4.97
N GLN A 102 4.67 -13.37 -5.06
CA GLN A 102 3.80 -13.31 -3.88
C GLN A 102 3.76 -14.62 -3.11
N LEU A 103 3.74 -15.78 -3.80
CA LEU A 103 3.74 -17.10 -3.18
C LEU A 103 5.07 -17.41 -2.47
N LEU A 104 6.21 -17.05 -3.06
CA LEU A 104 7.51 -17.26 -2.42
C LEU A 104 7.64 -16.54 -1.06
N ASP A 105 7.04 -15.36 -0.95
CA ASP A 105 7.03 -14.53 0.26
C ASP A 105 5.94 -14.93 1.27
N LEU A 106 5.09 -15.91 0.97
CA LEU A 106 3.96 -16.29 1.83
C LEU A 106 4.32 -17.40 2.83
N PRO A 107 3.96 -17.24 4.13
CA PRO A 107 4.09 -18.31 5.11
C PRO A 107 3.15 -19.48 4.79
N SER A 108 3.62 -20.71 4.99
CA SER A 108 2.82 -21.93 4.82
C SER A 108 2.68 -22.71 6.14
N CYS A 109 1.50 -23.29 6.39
CA CYS A 109 1.28 -24.16 7.54
C CYS A 109 1.81 -25.58 7.26
N PRO A 110 2.62 -26.19 8.17
CA PRO A 110 3.15 -27.54 8.00
C PRO A 110 2.06 -28.62 8.03
N ASP A 111 0.99 -28.42 8.80
CA ASP A 111 -0.18 -29.31 8.91
C ASP A 111 -1.50 -28.55 8.68
N GLU A 112 -2.58 -29.28 8.36
CA GLU A 112 -3.97 -28.76 8.29
C GLU A 112 -4.43 -28.12 9.62
N SER A 113 -3.74 -28.41 10.73
CA SER A 113 -3.98 -27.91 12.09
C SER A 113 -3.22 -26.63 12.49
N CYS A 114 -2.34 -26.08 11.62
CA CYS A 114 -1.66 -24.77 11.77
C CYS A 114 -0.97 -24.46 13.13
N GLN A 115 -0.10 -25.34 13.63
CA GLN A 115 0.62 -25.08 14.90
C GLN A 115 2.14 -24.81 14.80
N GLY A 116 2.74 -24.89 13.61
CA GLY A 116 4.19 -24.67 13.46
C GLY A 116 4.54 -23.60 12.45
N ASN A 117 5.28 -22.56 12.86
CA ASN A 117 6.06 -21.75 11.91
C ASN A 117 7.39 -22.49 11.65
N VAL A 118 7.66 -22.84 10.40
CA VAL A 118 9.00 -23.31 9.99
C VAL A 118 9.93 -22.11 9.95
N CYS A 119 11.07 -22.21 10.64
CA CYS A 119 12.04 -21.14 10.81
C CYS A 119 12.51 -20.57 9.47
N THR A 120 12.44 -19.25 9.31
CA THR A 120 13.03 -18.54 8.16
C THR A 120 14.51 -18.29 8.44
N HIS A 121 15.37 -18.43 7.42
CA HIS A 121 16.74 -17.93 7.48
C HIS A 121 16.73 -16.40 7.67
N CYS A 122 17.75 -15.82 8.31
CA CYS A 122 17.80 -14.39 8.66
C CYS A 122 17.70 -13.46 7.46
N ILE A 123 18.38 -13.83 6.38
CA ILE A 123 18.64 -12.98 5.22
C ILE A 123 17.85 -13.45 3.98
N ASP A 124 17.51 -14.74 3.94
CA ASP A 124 16.64 -15.32 2.92
C ASP A 124 15.27 -15.59 3.57
N LYS A 125 14.30 -14.70 3.29
CA LYS A 125 12.91 -14.77 3.82
C LYS A 125 12.10 -15.91 3.19
N ARG A 126 12.65 -17.13 3.18
CA ARG A 126 12.06 -18.31 2.53
C ARG A 126 11.31 -19.16 3.54
N TYR A 127 10.04 -19.45 3.25
CA TYR A 127 9.19 -20.32 4.05
C TYR A 127 9.20 -21.79 3.57
N LEU A 128 9.58 -22.01 2.31
CA LEU A 128 9.74 -23.33 1.70
C LEU A 128 11.23 -23.69 1.66
N THR A 129 11.55 -24.96 1.88
CA THR A 129 12.91 -25.49 1.75
C THR A 129 13.08 -26.28 0.45
N VAL A 130 14.32 -26.52 0.02
CA VAL A 130 14.64 -27.37 -1.15
C VAL A 130 14.12 -28.80 -1.01
N ALA A 131 13.96 -29.29 0.23
CA ALA A 131 13.34 -30.59 0.48
C ALA A 131 11.83 -30.59 0.20
N ASP A 132 11.18 -29.42 0.25
CA ASP A 132 9.74 -29.28 -0.01
C ASP A 132 9.44 -29.02 -1.48
N LEU A 133 10.34 -28.32 -2.17
CA LEU A 133 10.15 -27.85 -3.54
C LEU A 133 11.48 -27.94 -4.29
N GLN A 134 11.46 -28.70 -5.39
CA GLN A 134 12.54 -28.76 -6.37
C GLN A 134 12.00 -28.23 -7.70
N LEU A 135 12.63 -27.17 -8.22
CA LEU A 135 12.26 -26.57 -9.50
C LEU A 135 13.25 -27.00 -10.59
N ASP A 136 12.76 -27.18 -11.82
CA ASP A 136 13.59 -27.58 -12.97
C ASP A 136 14.24 -26.35 -13.62
N TRP A 137 15.56 -26.24 -13.47
CA TRP A 137 16.37 -25.16 -14.03
C TRP A 137 16.37 -25.13 -15.56
N ARG A 138 16.09 -26.28 -16.23
CA ARG A 138 16.10 -26.38 -17.70
C ARG A 138 15.02 -25.51 -18.34
N LEU A 139 13.90 -25.28 -17.66
CA LEU A 139 12.85 -24.38 -18.13
C LEU A 139 13.35 -22.94 -18.24
N ALA A 140 14.04 -22.45 -17.20
CA ALA A 140 14.67 -21.14 -17.20
C ALA A 140 15.79 -21.06 -18.25
N PHE A 141 16.62 -22.10 -18.40
CA PHE A 141 17.66 -22.14 -19.42
C PHE A 141 17.09 -22.09 -20.84
N ALA A 142 16.01 -22.84 -21.12
CA ALA A 142 15.37 -22.84 -22.43
C ALA A 142 14.76 -21.47 -22.79
N LEU A 143 14.22 -20.75 -21.80
CA LEU A 143 13.72 -19.39 -21.96
C LEU A 143 14.88 -18.42 -22.25
N LEU A 144 15.92 -18.42 -21.42
CA LEU A 144 17.11 -17.58 -21.58
C LEU A 144 17.77 -17.80 -22.94
N LYS A 145 17.97 -19.07 -23.34
CA LYS A 145 18.60 -19.42 -24.61
C LYS A 145 17.81 -18.89 -25.80
N LYS A 146 16.48 -19.00 -25.80
CA LYS A 146 15.63 -18.47 -26.89
C LYS A 146 15.58 -16.95 -26.92
N TYR A 147 15.62 -16.30 -25.76
CA TYR A 147 15.61 -14.85 -25.64
C TYR A 147 16.90 -14.23 -26.18
N PHE A 148 18.06 -14.76 -25.79
CA PHE A 148 19.36 -14.24 -26.20
C PHE A 148 19.82 -14.76 -27.58
N TYR A 149 19.39 -15.96 -27.99
CA TYR A 149 19.73 -16.56 -29.29
C TYR A 149 18.47 -16.82 -30.13
N PRO A 150 17.81 -15.78 -30.69
CA PRO A 150 16.65 -15.95 -31.55
C PRO A 150 17.02 -16.63 -32.88
N ASN A 151 16.21 -17.59 -33.33
CA ASN A 151 16.37 -18.23 -34.64
C ASN A 151 16.16 -17.19 -35.75
N GLN A 152 17.13 -17.07 -36.67
CA GLN A 152 17.18 -16.07 -37.75
C GLN A 152 15.98 -16.04 -38.73
N HIS A 153 15.01 -16.95 -38.61
CA HIS A 153 13.89 -17.09 -39.54
C HIS A 153 12.65 -16.22 -39.22
N TYR A 154 12.59 -15.55 -38.06
CA TYR A 154 11.47 -14.67 -37.68
C TYR A 154 11.98 -13.30 -37.19
N GLN A 155 12.44 -12.45 -38.10
CA GLN A 155 12.66 -11.03 -37.81
C GLN A 155 11.35 -10.27 -38.05
N SER A 156 10.46 -10.28 -37.06
CA SER A 156 9.47 -9.20 -36.94
C SER A 156 10.19 -7.97 -36.38
N PRO A 157 10.03 -6.75 -36.95
CA PRO A 157 10.64 -5.53 -36.42
C PRO A 157 10.06 -5.16 -35.03
N VAL A 158 8.87 -5.67 -34.73
CA VAL A 158 8.31 -5.68 -33.37
C VAL A 158 8.82 -6.93 -32.67
N LEU A 159 9.98 -6.82 -32.02
CA LEU A 159 10.36 -7.82 -31.02
C LEU A 159 9.19 -7.97 -30.05
N PRO A 160 8.60 -9.16 -29.89
CA PRO A 160 7.82 -9.40 -28.70
C PRO A 160 8.70 -9.05 -27.52
N ARG A 161 8.27 -8.08 -26.71
CA ARG A 161 8.84 -7.80 -25.39
C ARG A 161 8.55 -9.00 -24.49
N PHE A 162 9.13 -10.17 -24.82
CA PHE A 162 9.30 -11.27 -23.90
C PHE A 162 10.27 -10.75 -22.85
N THR A 163 9.75 -10.20 -21.76
CA THR A 163 10.60 -9.75 -20.67
C THR A 163 11.06 -10.98 -19.91
N CYS A 164 12.26 -11.46 -20.19
CA CYS A 164 12.91 -12.43 -19.30
C CYS A 164 13.11 -11.76 -17.94
N ASP A 165 12.33 -12.17 -16.94
CA ASP A 165 12.38 -11.60 -15.60
C ASP A 165 13.50 -12.26 -14.78
N ALA A 166 14.70 -11.67 -14.83
CA ALA A 166 15.87 -12.20 -14.15
C ALA A 166 15.69 -12.31 -12.62
N GLU A 167 14.96 -11.38 -11.99
CA GLU A 167 14.62 -11.47 -10.56
C GLU A 167 13.86 -12.75 -10.22
N LEU A 168 12.94 -13.14 -11.10
CA LEU A 168 12.12 -14.33 -10.91
C LEU A 168 12.97 -15.59 -10.97
N ILE A 169 13.92 -15.66 -11.91
CA ILE A 169 14.88 -16.76 -11.99
C ILE A 169 15.80 -16.77 -10.76
N ARG A 170 16.27 -15.62 -10.28
CA ARG A 170 17.06 -15.54 -9.03
C ARG A 170 16.28 -16.08 -7.83
N ALA A 171 14.99 -15.77 -7.73
CA ALA A 171 14.12 -16.27 -6.68
C ALA A 171 13.88 -17.79 -6.80
N ALA A 172 13.78 -18.31 -8.03
CA ALA A 172 13.65 -19.74 -8.30
C ALA A 172 14.95 -20.53 -8.02
N ASN A 173 16.13 -19.91 -8.21
CA ASN A 173 17.44 -20.53 -7.98
C ASN A 173 17.61 -21.15 -6.59
N ALA A 174 16.95 -20.55 -5.60
CA ALA A 174 16.81 -21.04 -4.25
C ALA A 174 16.37 -22.52 -4.14
N PHE A 175 15.61 -22.99 -5.12
CA PHE A 175 14.96 -24.30 -5.16
C PHE A 175 15.55 -25.23 -6.22
N PHE A 176 16.64 -24.84 -6.88
CA PHE A 176 17.38 -25.74 -7.76
C PHE A 176 18.22 -26.69 -6.91
N PRO A 177 18.23 -28.00 -7.21
CA PRO A 177 19.02 -28.96 -6.45
C PRO A 177 20.52 -28.78 -6.72
N ALA A 178 21.34 -28.86 -5.67
CA ALA A 178 22.79 -28.72 -5.76
C ALA A 178 23.45 -29.76 -6.69
N GLU A 179 22.87 -30.96 -6.79
CA GLU A 179 23.33 -32.07 -7.62
C GLU A 179 23.39 -31.72 -9.12
N GLU A 180 22.58 -30.75 -9.56
CA GLU A 180 22.51 -30.33 -10.97
C GLU A 180 23.59 -29.30 -11.36
N THR A 181 24.46 -28.88 -10.43
CA THR A 181 25.49 -27.85 -10.68
C THR A 181 26.42 -28.23 -11.83
N GLU A 182 26.85 -29.50 -11.91
CA GLU A 182 27.68 -29.99 -13.01
C GLU A 182 26.95 -29.94 -14.36
N ASN A 183 25.66 -30.29 -14.38
CA ASN A 183 24.84 -30.26 -15.59
C ASN A 183 24.66 -28.82 -16.10
N VAL A 184 24.43 -27.86 -15.20
CA VAL A 184 24.36 -26.43 -15.53
C VAL A 184 25.69 -25.96 -16.15
N LEU A 185 26.82 -26.30 -15.52
CA LEU A 185 28.15 -25.93 -16.04
C LEU A 185 28.39 -26.54 -17.43
N ASN A 186 28.05 -27.81 -17.63
CA ASN A 186 28.24 -28.51 -18.91
C ASN A 186 27.39 -27.93 -20.05
N GLU A 187 26.20 -27.39 -19.76
CA GLU A 187 25.34 -26.78 -20.79
C GLU A 187 25.69 -25.31 -21.07
N VAL A 188 26.10 -24.53 -20.05
CA VAL A 188 26.35 -23.09 -20.19
C VAL A 188 27.79 -22.77 -20.61
N LEU A 189 28.80 -23.49 -20.12
CA LEU A 189 30.21 -23.23 -20.46
C LEU A 189 30.51 -23.28 -21.99
N PRO A 190 29.90 -24.19 -22.79
CA PRO A 190 30.10 -24.20 -24.24
C PRO A 190 29.60 -22.95 -24.96
N LEU A 191 28.69 -22.17 -24.35
CA LEU A 191 28.19 -20.91 -24.90
C LEU A 191 29.19 -19.75 -24.68
N PHE A 192 30.18 -19.93 -23.80
CA PHE A 192 31.18 -18.91 -23.53
C PHE A 192 32.17 -18.79 -24.70
N SER A 193 32.09 -17.68 -25.44
CA SER A 193 33.05 -17.37 -26.51
C SER A 193 33.62 -15.96 -26.37
N LEU A 194 34.94 -15.83 -26.54
CA LEU A 194 35.61 -14.52 -26.62
C LEU A 194 35.53 -13.90 -28.03
N SER A 195 35.07 -14.65 -29.04
CA SER A 195 34.93 -14.11 -30.40
C SER A 195 33.82 -13.07 -30.50
N HIS A 196 32.76 -13.26 -29.71
CA HIS A 196 31.66 -12.31 -29.54
C HIS A 196 31.56 -12.01 -28.04
N CYS A 197 32.03 -10.84 -27.61
CA CYS A 197 32.00 -10.49 -26.19
C CYS A 197 30.60 -10.61 -25.56
N GLU A 198 29.55 -10.38 -26.35
CA GLU A 198 28.15 -10.54 -25.95
C GLU A 198 27.86 -11.96 -25.44
N ASP A 199 28.32 -13.00 -26.15
CA ASP A 199 28.13 -14.39 -25.75
C ASP A 199 28.79 -14.72 -24.41
N ALA A 200 29.97 -14.14 -24.16
CA ALA A 200 30.66 -14.31 -22.89
C ALA A 200 29.92 -13.63 -21.73
N TYR A 201 29.34 -12.44 -21.94
CA TYR A 201 28.49 -11.77 -20.95
C TYR A 201 27.18 -12.54 -20.71
N ILE A 202 26.54 -13.04 -21.77
CA ILE A 202 25.31 -13.86 -21.69
C ILE A 202 25.58 -15.14 -20.91
N ALA A 203 26.68 -15.85 -21.20
CA ALA A 203 27.05 -17.08 -20.50
C ALA A 203 27.28 -16.83 -19.01
N ILE A 204 27.97 -15.75 -18.63
CA ILE A 204 28.16 -15.40 -17.21
C ILE A 204 26.85 -15.00 -16.53
N GLY A 205 25.97 -14.27 -17.22
CA GLY A 205 24.62 -13.98 -16.70
C GLY A 205 23.75 -15.22 -16.55
N MET A 206 23.85 -16.19 -17.46
CA MET A 206 23.18 -17.49 -17.32
C MET A 206 23.75 -18.26 -16.12
N LEU A 207 25.07 -18.27 -15.92
CA LEU A 207 25.71 -18.91 -14.77
C LEU A 207 25.25 -18.25 -13.46
N SER A 208 25.22 -16.92 -13.38
CA SER A 208 24.76 -16.25 -12.17
C SER A 208 23.31 -16.61 -11.85
N LEU A 209 22.42 -16.69 -12.84
CA LEU A 209 21.02 -17.03 -12.59
C LEU A 209 20.77 -18.52 -12.28
N LEU A 210 21.51 -19.44 -12.93
CA LEU A 210 21.20 -20.87 -12.93
C LEU A 210 22.03 -21.70 -11.95
N VAL A 211 23.25 -21.30 -11.59
CA VAL A 211 24.11 -22.09 -10.68
C VAL A 211 23.44 -22.19 -9.30
N PRO A 212 23.09 -23.40 -8.83
CA PRO A 212 22.40 -23.57 -7.55
C PRO A 212 23.25 -23.10 -6.36
N ALA A 213 22.65 -22.27 -5.49
CA ALA A 213 23.26 -21.87 -4.21
C ALA A 213 22.69 -22.65 -3.00
N SER A 214 21.95 -23.73 -3.25
CA SER A 214 21.30 -24.55 -2.22
C SER A 214 22.30 -25.48 -1.50
N PRO A 215 22.11 -25.77 -0.19
CA PRO A 215 22.91 -26.77 0.52
C PRO A 215 22.78 -28.15 -0.11
N SER A 216 23.92 -28.81 -0.37
CA SER A 216 23.95 -30.22 -0.75
C SER A 216 23.51 -31.09 0.42
N SER A 217 22.67 -32.10 0.13
CA SER A 217 22.30 -33.15 1.08
C SER A 217 23.28 -34.32 1.11
N SER A 218 24.10 -34.47 0.07
CA SER A 218 25.08 -35.55 -0.09
C SER A 218 26.50 -35.12 0.34
N ASP A 219 27.29 -36.10 0.78
CA ASP A 219 28.70 -35.96 1.18
C ASP A 219 29.66 -35.92 -0.03
N ASP A 220 29.16 -35.64 -1.23
CA ASP A 220 29.95 -35.68 -2.47
C ASP A 220 30.93 -34.49 -2.52
N PHE A 221 32.22 -34.79 -2.57
CA PHE A 221 33.29 -33.80 -2.60
C PHE A 221 33.28 -32.93 -3.88
N ASP A 222 32.72 -33.43 -4.97
CA ASP A 222 32.68 -32.73 -6.27
C ASP A 222 31.69 -31.55 -6.27
N LEU A 223 30.67 -31.59 -5.41
CA LEU A 223 29.67 -30.52 -5.20
C LEU A 223 30.20 -29.35 -4.35
N ASN A 224 31.45 -29.40 -3.92
CA ASN A 224 32.06 -28.36 -3.11
C ASN A 224 32.26 -27.07 -3.92
N PRO A 225 31.79 -25.89 -3.47
CA PRO A 225 32.07 -24.62 -4.13
C PRO A 225 33.55 -24.43 -4.51
N GLN A 226 34.48 -24.95 -3.73
CA GLN A 226 35.91 -24.84 -4.02
C GLN A 226 36.37 -25.57 -5.31
N THR A 227 35.60 -26.51 -5.86
CA THR A 227 35.93 -27.21 -7.11
C THR A 227 35.67 -26.33 -8.34
N TRP A 228 34.55 -25.60 -8.35
CA TRP A 228 34.10 -24.82 -9.51
C TRP A 228 34.27 -23.31 -9.37
N LEU A 229 34.37 -22.76 -8.14
CA LEU A 229 34.63 -21.33 -7.91
C LEU A 229 35.88 -20.81 -8.64
N PRO A 230 37.04 -21.51 -8.65
CA PRO A 230 38.23 -21.05 -9.37
C PRO A 230 37.97 -20.83 -10.87
N THR A 231 37.15 -21.69 -11.48
CA THR A 231 36.75 -21.57 -12.90
C THR A 231 35.97 -20.27 -13.13
N ILE A 232 35.02 -19.93 -12.25
CA ILE A 232 34.24 -18.70 -12.39
C ILE A 232 35.11 -17.45 -12.20
N PHE A 233 36.00 -17.44 -11.20
CA PHE A 233 36.96 -16.35 -11.03
C PHE A 233 37.89 -16.21 -12.25
N HIS A 234 38.24 -17.32 -12.91
CA HIS A 234 39.03 -17.30 -14.13
C HIS A 234 38.25 -16.70 -15.31
N LEU A 235 37.02 -17.16 -15.55
CA LEU A 235 36.13 -16.62 -16.61
C LEU A 235 35.92 -15.11 -16.44
N TYR A 236 35.72 -14.66 -15.20
CA TYR A 236 35.55 -13.25 -14.90
C TYR A 236 36.82 -12.43 -15.21
N ASN A 237 38.00 -12.95 -14.84
CA ASN A 237 39.27 -12.29 -15.14
C ASN A 237 39.56 -12.19 -16.65
N MET A 238 38.97 -13.05 -17.48
CA MET A 238 39.08 -12.99 -18.94
C MET A 238 38.24 -11.88 -19.56
N LEU A 239 37.20 -11.40 -18.87
CA LEU A 239 36.35 -10.31 -19.34
C LEU A 239 36.89 -8.94 -18.97
N LYS A 240 36.51 -7.92 -19.75
CA LYS A 240 36.69 -6.53 -19.34
C LYS A 240 35.85 -6.28 -18.10
N LYS A 241 36.51 -5.79 -17.05
CA LYS A 241 35.87 -5.36 -15.80
C LYS A 241 34.87 -4.25 -16.12
N GLY A 242 33.59 -4.53 -15.91
CA GLY A 242 32.48 -3.60 -16.09
C GLY A 242 31.39 -3.89 -15.07
N ASP A 243 30.51 -2.92 -14.85
CA ASP A 243 29.58 -2.91 -13.70
C ASP A 243 28.57 -4.06 -13.74
N VAL A 244 28.09 -4.40 -14.94
CA VAL A 244 27.18 -5.54 -15.21
C VAL A 244 27.79 -6.85 -14.71
N CYS A 245 29.05 -7.10 -15.06
CA CYS A 245 29.75 -8.31 -14.70
C CYS A 245 29.94 -8.40 -13.19
N GLY A 246 30.37 -7.30 -12.55
CA GLY A 246 30.54 -7.26 -11.09
C GLY A 246 29.23 -7.57 -10.35
N THR A 247 28.12 -7.01 -10.83
CA THR A 247 26.77 -7.24 -10.30
C THR A 247 26.40 -8.72 -10.27
N LEU A 248 26.55 -9.40 -11.40
CA LEU A 248 26.18 -10.81 -11.57
C LEU A 248 27.05 -11.72 -10.69
N LEU A 249 28.32 -11.34 -10.54
CA LEU A 249 29.27 -12.05 -9.70
C LEU A 249 28.93 -11.91 -8.21
N PHE A 250 28.63 -10.70 -7.73
CA PHE A 250 28.21 -10.48 -6.33
C PHE A 250 26.85 -11.10 -6.01
N ASP A 251 25.91 -11.14 -6.97
CA ASP A 251 24.63 -11.86 -6.81
C ASP A 251 24.86 -13.34 -6.49
N MET A 252 25.66 -14.03 -7.31
CA MET A 252 25.97 -15.44 -7.08
C MET A 252 26.73 -15.67 -5.77
N PHE A 253 27.78 -14.88 -5.49
CA PHE A 253 28.60 -15.07 -4.29
C PHE A 253 27.90 -14.68 -2.99
N SER A 254 27.00 -13.69 -3.01
CA SER A 254 26.19 -13.34 -1.84
C SER A 254 25.25 -14.50 -1.46
N ARG A 255 24.61 -15.14 -2.43
CA ARG A 255 23.74 -16.32 -2.19
C ARG A 255 24.53 -17.52 -1.65
N LEU A 256 25.73 -17.77 -2.17
CA LEU A 256 26.62 -18.80 -1.63
C LEU A 256 27.05 -18.51 -0.18
N ALA A 257 27.38 -17.24 0.13
CA ALA A 257 27.74 -16.84 1.48
C ALA A 257 26.59 -17.06 2.47
N VAL A 258 25.35 -16.70 2.07
CA VAL A 258 24.14 -16.94 2.87
C VAL A 258 23.93 -18.45 3.09
N GLY A 259 23.99 -19.25 2.02
CA GLY A 259 23.85 -20.70 2.12
C GLY A 259 24.84 -21.31 3.12
N GLY A 260 26.11 -20.89 3.05
CA GLY A 260 27.21 -21.35 3.88
C GLY A 260 27.03 -21.16 5.39
N LEU A 261 26.07 -20.34 5.85
CA LEU A 261 25.76 -20.19 7.27
C LEU A 261 25.03 -21.41 7.86
N SER A 262 24.33 -22.21 7.03
CA SER A 262 23.52 -23.32 7.50
C SER A 262 24.33 -24.57 7.87
N ASP A 263 23.87 -25.29 8.90
CA ASP A 263 24.49 -26.55 9.40
C ASP A 263 24.59 -27.67 8.36
N LYS A 264 23.77 -27.60 7.30
CA LYS A 264 23.75 -28.60 6.23
C LYS A 264 25.01 -28.55 5.35
N TYR A 265 25.69 -27.41 5.30
CA TYR A 265 26.98 -27.29 4.64
C TYR A 265 28.09 -27.81 5.57
N LYS A 266 28.60 -29.00 5.28
CA LYS A 266 29.73 -29.64 6.00
C LYS A 266 31.12 -29.07 5.62
N TYR A 267 31.20 -27.87 5.04
CA TYR A 267 32.47 -27.23 4.67
C TYR A 267 33.13 -26.50 5.85
N GLN A 268 34.45 -26.32 5.76
CA GLN A 268 35.20 -25.49 6.71
C GLN A 268 34.83 -24.02 6.53
N PHE A 269 34.22 -23.42 7.55
CA PHE A 269 33.99 -21.99 7.62
C PHE A 269 35.26 -21.31 8.18
N SER A 270 35.91 -20.51 7.36
CA SER A 270 37.19 -19.84 7.65
C SER A 270 36.99 -18.38 8.12
N GLU A 271 38.08 -17.66 8.37
CA GLU A 271 38.09 -16.22 8.64
C GLU A 271 37.51 -15.38 7.48
N TYR A 272 37.41 -15.99 6.29
CA TYR A 272 36.83 -15.42 5.08
C TYR A 272 35.50 -16.10 4.68
N GLY A 273 34.84 -16.78 5.63
CA GLY A 273 33.62 -17.54 5.40
C GLY A 273 33.88 -18.78 4.53
N VAL A 274 33.13 -18.90 3.42
CA VAL A 274 33.28 -19.99 2.44
C VAL A 274 34.44 -19.73 1.46
N PHE A 275 34.97 -18.51 1.42
CA PHE A 275 35.98 -18.08 0.43
C PHE A 275 37.41 -18.23 0.96
N THR A 276 38.38 -18.19 0.05
CA THR A 276 39.81 -18.12 0.40
C THR A 276 40.27 -16.67 0.53
N GLN A 277 41.39 -16.43 1.23
CA GLN A 277 42.00 -15.10 1.38
C GLN A 277 42.18 -14.36 0.04
N LYS A 278 42.68 -15.05 -0.99
CA LYS A 278 42.89 -14.46 -2.33
C LYS A 278 41.57 -14.06 -2.98
N GLN A 279 40.54 -14.89 -2.86
CA GLN A 279 39.20 -14.60 -3.40
C GLN A 279 38.58 -13.41 -2.68
N ALA A 280 38.62 -13.37 -1.34
CA ALA A 280 38.06 -12.28 -0.54
C ALA A 280 38.70 -10.93 -0.89
N ARG A 281 40.04 -10.83 -0.96
CA ARG A 281 40.73 -9.60 -1.36
C ARG A 281 40.38 -9.15 -2.77
N THR A 282 40.22 -10.11 -3.70
CA THR A 282 39.80 -9.83 -5.08
C THR A 282 38.38 -9.26 -5.11
N LEU A 283 37.48 -9.79 -4.28
CA LEU A 283 36.12 -9.28 -4.14
C LEU A 283 36.08 -7.88 -3.51
N PHE A 284 36.85 -7.61 -2.45
CA PHE A 284 36.97 -6.24 -1.91
C PHE A 284 37.48 -5.24 -2.97
N HIS A 285 38.45 -5.65 -3.79
CA HIS A 285 38.95 -4.82 -4.88
C HIS A 285 37.89 -4.56 -5.96
N TYR A 286 37.08 -5.56 -6.32
CA TYR A 286 35.96 -5.35 -7.25
C TYR A 286 34.84 -4.51 -6.64
N GLY A 287 34.51 -4.71 -5.37
CA GLY A 287 33.53 -3.90 -4.64
C GLY A 287 33.91 -2.41 -4.66
N LEU A 288 35.18 -2.09 -4.43
CA LEU A 288 35.70 -0.71 -4.53
C LEU A 288 35.50 -0.07 -5.92
N GLN A 289 35.64 -0.85 -6.99
CA GLN A 289 35.42 -0.35 -8.36
C GLN A 289 33.93 -0.06 -8.62
N LEU A 290 33.04 -0.90 -8.10
CA LEU A 290 31.59 -0.77 -8.25
C LEU A 290 30.98 0.38 -7.43
N LEU A 291 31.66 0.82 -6.37
CA LEU A 291 31.23 1.99 -5.59
C LEU A 291 31.45 3.32 -6.34
N HIS A 292 31.95 3.29 -7.58
CA HIS A 292 32.14 4.44 -8.46
C HIS A 292 32.82 5.65 -7.79
N LEU A 293 33.80 5.37 -6.92
CA LEU A 293 34.64 6.40 -6.30
C LEU A 293 35.29 7.22 -7.41
N SER A 294 34.86 8.47 -7.59
CA SER A 294 35.23 9.26 -8.76
C SER A 294 36.76 9.38 -8.88
N VAL A 295 37.36 8.63 -9.80
CA VAL A 295 38.64 9.02 -10.36
C VAL A 295 38.31 10.20 -11.27
N ARG A 296 38.58 11.42 -10.78
CA ARG A 296 38.75 12.58 -11.65
C ARG A 296 39.82 12.19 -12.67
N ASN A 297 39.40 11.81 -13.87
CA ASN A 297 40.13 12.00 -15.13
C ASN A 297 39.22 11.62 -16.31
N GLY A 298 38.81 12.65 -17.04
CA GLY A 298 38.56 12.67 -18.48
C GLY A 298 37.76 11.55 -19.13
N LEU A 299 36.59 11.92 -19.66
CA LEU A 299 35.86 11.24 -20.74
C LEU A 299 35.26 9.88 -20.36
N SER A 300 34.08 9.90 -19.73
CA SER A 300 33.12 8.80 -19.86
C SER A 300 32.64 8.77 -21.32
N PHE A 301 33.36 8.01 -22.15
CA PHE A 301 32.93 7.65 -23.50
C PHE A 301 31.56 6.98 -23.42
N THR A 302 30.61 7.50 -24.19
CA THR A 302 29.38 6.87 -24.69
C THR A 302 29.16 5.44 -24.19
N GLU A 303 28.19 5.28 -23.27
CA GLU A 303 27.59 3.98 -22.98
C GLU A 303 27.19 3.32 -24.31
N ASN A 304 27.76 2.16 -24.61
CA ASN A 304 27.33 1.37 -25.75
C ASN A 304 25.87 0.99 -25.50
N THR A 305 24.97 1.22 -26.47
CA THR A 305 23.56 0.77 -26.42
C THR A 305 23.42 -0.72 -26.06
N GLN A 306 24.46 -1.50 -26.28
CA GLN A 306 24.57 -2.92 -25.96
C GLN A 306 24.78 -3.24 -24.47
N SER A 307 25.52 -2.43 -23.71
CA SER A 307 25.67 -2.66 -22.25
C SER A 307 24.36 -2.39 -21.52
N PHE A 308 23.63 -1.37 -21.95
CA PHE A 308 22.29 -1.06 -21.45
C PHE A 308 21.29 -2.20 -21.72
N ALA A 309 21.33 -2.81 -22.91
CA ALA A 309 20.49 -3.97 -23.23
C ALA A 309 20.78 -5.17 -22.30
N MET A 310 22.05 -5.40 -21.96
CA MET A 310 22.48 -6.46 -21.04
C MET A 310 22.16 -6.15 -19.58
N GLU A 311 22.30 -4.89 -19.16
CA GLU A 311 21.87 -4.42 -17.83
C GLU A 311 20.38 -4.60 -17.61
N VAL A 312 19.57 -4.28 -18.62
CA VAL A 312 18.13 -4.48 -18.57
C VAL A 312 17.76 -5.96 -18.61
N ALA A 313 18.44 -6.77 -19.44
CA ALA A 313 18.10 -8.19 -19.61
C ALA A 313 18.44 -9.05 -18.39
N PHE A 314 19.51 -8.74 -17.66
CA PHE A 314 19.89 -9.46 -16.44
C PHE A 314 19.54 -8.71 -15.16
N ASP A 315 18.83 -7.59 -15.27
CA ASP A 315 18.46 -6.68 -14.18
C ASP A 315 19.66 -6.36 -13.26
N ALA A 316 20.77 -5.98 -13.90
CA ALA A 316 22.02 -5.60 -13.24
C ALA A 316 22.02 -4.11 -12.89
N ARG A 317 20.95 -3.62 -12.23
CA ARG A 317 20.86 -2.22 -11.80
C ARG A 317 21.78 -1.97 -10.60
N GLY A 318 22.51 -0.85 -10.61
CA GLY A 318 23.51 -0.50 -9.59
C GLY A 318 23.03 -0.62 -8.12
N ALA A 319 21.75 -0.36 -7.84
CA ALA A 319 21.21 -0.44 -6.48
C ALA A 319 21.18 -1.88 -5.91
N THR A 320 20.99 -2.90 -6.74
CA THR A 320 20.97 -4.30 -6.30
C THR A 320 22.37 -4.82 -5.97
N VAL A 321 23.38 -4.32 -6.68
CA VAL A 321 24.81 -4.64 -6.52
C VAL A 321 25.28 -4.39 -5.10
N VAL A 322 24.92 -3.21 -4.60
CA VAL A 322 25.34 -2.72 -3.30
C VAL A 322 24.77 -3.59 -2.17
N SER A 323 23.51 -4.00 -2.30
CA SER A 323 22.87 -4.94 -1.37
C SER A 323 23.54 -6.31 -1.40
N HIS A 324 23.89 -6.82 -2.59
CA HIS A 324 24.60 -8.10 -2.73
C HIS A 324 26.02 -8.06 -2.14
N LEU A 325 26.75 -6.97 -2.35
CA LEU A 325 28.06 -6.72 -1.74
C LEU A 325 27.96 -6.72 -0.20
N ALA A 326 27.04 -5.92 0.35
CA ALA A 326 26.79 -5.84 1.79
C ALA A 326 26.43 -7.22 2.39
N ARG A 327 25.52 -7.93 1.73
CA ARG A 327 25.11 -9.29 2.12
C ARG A 327 26.27 -10.27 2.12
N TRP A 328 27.12 -10.25 1.09
CA TRP A 328 28.31 -11.10 1.01
C TRP A 328 29.28 -10.84 2.18
N ILE A 329 29.61 -9.57 2.46
CA ILE A 329 30.51 -9.19 3.57
C ILE A 329 29.94 -9.69 4.89
N VAL A 330 28.68 -9.35 5.19
CA VAL A 330 28.05 -9.70 6.46
C VAL A 330 27.93 -11.20 6.64
N CYS A 331 27.53 -11.96 5.62
CA CYS A 331 27.39 -13.42 5.74
C CYS A 331 28.73 -14.15 5.86
N SER A 332 29.81 -13.52 5.44
CA SER A 332 31.14 -14.13 5.49
C SER A 332 31.86 -13.90 6.83
N LEU A 333 31.30 -13.06 7.73
CA LEU A 333 31.83 -12.86 9.09
C LEU A 333 31.75 -14.14 9.93
N SER A 334 32.82 -14.44 10.68
CA SER A 334 32.96 -15.64 11.51
C SER A 334 33.54 -15.32 12.90
N VAL A 335 33.39 -16.24 13.86
CA VAL A 335 34.03 -16.16 15.19
C VAL A 335 35.56 -16.15 15.07
N LYS A 336 36.13 -16.82 14.06
CA LYS A 336 37.58 -16.88 13.85
C LYS A 336 38.20 -15.54 13.47
N CYS A 337 37.39 -14.55 13.08
CA CYS A 337 37.85 -13.18 12.87
C CYS A 337 38.34 -12.50 14.15
N GLU A 338 38.05 -13.05 15.33
CA GLU A 338 38.57 -12.54 16.61
C GLU A 338 40.05 -12.87 16.84
N GLU A 339 40.48 -14.06 16.41
CA GLU A 339 41.81 -14.62 16.69
C GLU A 339 42.81 -14.32 15.57
N ALA A 340 42.33 -14.15 14.34
CA ALA A 340 43.19 -13.95 13.17
C ALA A 340 43.57 -12.47 12.93
N GLU A 341 44.85 -12.24 12.62
CA GLU A 341 45.38 -10.90 12.30
C GLU A 341 44.84 -10.33 10.96
N ASP A 342 44.47 -11.20 10.01
CA ASP A 342 43.89 -10.83 8.72
C ASP A 342 42.54 -11.54 8.54
N SER A 343 41.46 -10.78 8.45
CA SER A 343 40.08 -11.27 8.37
C SER A 343 39.19 -10.33 7.57
N ILE A 344 37.92 -10.70 7.36
CA ILE A 344 36.96 -9.80 6.69
C ILE A 344 36.75 -8.51 7.48
N LEU A 345 36.83 -8.53 8.82
CA LEU A 345 36.69 -7.33 9.64
C LEU A 345 37.83 -6.35 9.43
N THR A 346 39.08 -6.83 9.30
CA THR A 346 40.23 -5.96 9.05
C THR A 346 40.18 -5.38 7.64
N LEU A 347 39.79 -6.19 6.64
CA LEU A 347 39.56 -5.69 5.27
C LEU A 347 38.43 -4.66 5.20
N LEU A 348 37.39 -4.82 6.02
CA LEU A 348 36.31 -3.85 6.13
C LEU A 348 36.77 -2.54 6.77
N ASP A 349 37.62 -2.60 7.81
CA ASP A 349 38.20 -1.43 8.45
C ASP A 349 39.12 -0.64 7.50
N GLU A 350 39.97 -1.35 6.75
CA GLU A 350 40.77 -0.76 5.67
C GLU A 350 39.89 -0.10 4.60
N LEU A 351 38.80 -0.76 4.20
CA LEU A 351 37.85 -0.22 3.23
C LEU A 351 37.24 1.10 3.72
N PHE A 352 36.69 1.12 4.95
CA PHE A 352 36.06 2.31 5.52
C PHE A 352 37.04 3.44 5.78
N SER A 353 38.28 3.12 6.13
CA SER A 353 39.37 4.11 6.22
C SER A 353 39.61 4.80 4.87
N LEU A 354 39.58 4.06 3.75
CA LEU A 354 39.77 4.60 2.40
C LEU A 354 38.57 5.44 1.90
N ILE A 355 37.34 5.02 2.22
CA ILE A 355 36.12 5.70 1.73
C ILE A 355 35.63 6.82 2.65
N SER A 356 36.11 6.91 3.89
CA SER A 356 35.71 7.91 4.90
C SER A 356 35.65 9.34 4.35
N GLN A 357 36.61 9.70 3.49
CA GLN A 357 36.70 11.02 2.88
C GLN A 357 35.52 11.40 1.96
N TYR A 358 34.82 10.42 1.40
CA TYR A 358 33.68 10.65 0.50
C TYR A 358 32.36 10.89 1.26
N PHE A 359 32.34 10.62 2.57
CA PHE A 359 31.19 10.91 3.43
C PHE A 359 31.23 12.33 4.02
N TYR A 360 32.32 13.09 3.84
CA TYR A 360 32.38 14.47 4.31
C TYR A 360 31.34 15.35 3.59
N PRO A 361 30.60 16.22 4.31
CA PRO A 361 29.55 17.08 3.74
C PRO A 361 30.01 18.01 2.61
N SER A 362 31.31 18.31 2.51
CA SER A 362 31.90 19.15 1.48
C SER A 362 32.10 18.44 0.13
N VAL A 363 32.03 17.11 0.11
CA VAL A 363 32.20 16.29 -1.09
C VAL A 363 30.82 16.01 -1.70
N ASP A 364 30.28 17.04 -2.36
CA ASP A 364 29.03 16.93 -3.12
C ASP A 364 29.28 16.15 -4.42
N GLY A 365 28.87 14.88 -4.41
CA GLY A 365 28.86 14.03 -5.58
C GLY A 365 27.48 13.40 -5.74
N SER A 366 26.76 13.77 -6.80
CA SER A 366 25.62 13.01 -7.32
C SER A 366 25.94 11.53 -7.57
N ASN A 367 27.23 11.18 -7.64
CA ASN A 367 27.73 9.83 -7.87
C ASN A 367 27.93 9.02 -6.56
N ASN A 368 27.74 9.61 -5.38
CA ASN A 368 27.96 8.93 -4.09
C ASN A 368 26.74 8.11 -3.62
N VAL A 369 25.67 8.00 -4.42
CA VAL A 369 24.45 7.27 -4.05
C VAL A 369 24.75 5.83 -3.63
N TYR A 370 25.62 5.14 -4.37
CA TYR A 370 25.99 3.76 -4.07
C TYR A 370 26.78 3.60 -2.77
N LEU A 371 27.56 4.61 -2.36
CA LEU A 371 28.28 4.59 -1.06
C LEU A 371 27.32 4.71 0.12
N TYR A 372 26.36 5.64 0.03
CA TYR A 372 25.37 5.85 1.09
C TYR A 372 24.41 4.67 1.19
N GLN A 373 24.00 4.13 0.04
CA GLN A 373 23.23 2.89 -0.01
C GLN A 373 24.04 1.72 0.58
N PHE A 374 25.35 1.63 0.32
CA PHE A 374 26.20 0.57 0.86
C PHE A 374 26.27 0.62 2.38
N LEU A 375 26.46 1.83 2.94
CA LEU A 375 26.43 2.04 4.37
C LEU A 375 25.11 1.59 5.00
N GLN A 376 23.98 1.94 4.37
CA GLN A 376 22.64 1.57 4.82
C GLN A 376 22.41 0.05 4.77
N GLU A 377 22.64 -0.57 3.61
CA GLU A 377 22.43 -2.02 3.39
C GLU A 377 23.35 -2.87 4.28
N LEU A 378 24.60 -2.45 4.49
CA LEU A 378 25.55 -3.13 5.35
C LEU A 378 25.09 -3.13 6.81
N ALA A 379 24.62 -1.98 7.31
CA ALA A 379 24.10 -1.87 8.67
C ALA A 379 22.82 -2.72 8.86
N TYR A 380 21.89 -2.70 7.89
CA TYR A 380 20.68 -3.50 7.95
C TYR A 380 20.95 -5.00 7.87
N CYS A 381 21.78 -5.46 6.93
CA CYS A 381 22.13 -6.88 6.81
C CYS A 381 22.77 -7.42 8.11
N PHE A 382 23.64 -6.63 8.75
CA PHE A 382 24.25 -7.03 10.02
C PHE A 382 23.22 -7.11 11.15
N LEU A 383 22.32 -6.13 11.24
CA LEU A 383 21.22 -6.15 12.20
C LEU A 383 20.31 -7.38 11.99
N GLU A 384 19.88 -7.66 10.76
CA GLU A 384 19.05 -8.83 10.44
C GLU A 384 19.73 -10.16 10.84
N ARG A 385 21.04 -10.29 10.59
CA ARG A 385 21.81 -11.45 11.03
C ARG A 385 21.88 -11.55 12.56
N TRP A 386 22.23 -10.46 13.24
CA TRP A 386 22.38 -10.42 14.70
C TRP A 386 21.08 -10.73 15.43
N THR A 387 19.97 -10.16 14.98
CA THR A 387 18.65 -10.38 15.59
C THR A 387 18.19 -11.82 15.45
N TYR A 388 18.39 -12.43 14.28
CA TYR A 388 18.06 -13.84 14.08
C TYR A 388 18.88 -14.78 14.94
N GLU A 389 20.21 -14.59 15.01
CA GLU A 389 21.12 -15.47 15.77
C GLU A 389 20.87 -15.47 17.30
N ASN A 390 20.21 -14.42 17.80
CA ASN A 390 19.79 -14.26 19.19
C ASN A 390 18.36 -14.76 19.47
N ASP A 391 17.61 -15.19 18.45
CA ASP A 391 16.28 -15.79 18.62
C ASP A 391 16.39 -17.20 19.26
N GLU A 392 15.32 -17.68 19.89
CA GLU A 392 15.30 -19.01 20.54
C GLU A 392 15.32 -20.15 19.51
N LYS A 393 14.86 -19.89 18.28
CA LYS A 393 14.69 -20.89 17.20
C LYS A 393 15.70 -20.72 16.06
N VAL A 394 16.98 -20.71 16.40
CA VAL A 394 18.09 -20.48 15.44
C VAL A 394 18.53 -21.76 14.72
N SER A 395 18.65 -21.69 13.40
CA SER A 395 19.20 -22.77 12.56
C SER A 395 20.73 -22.75 12.38
N ILE A 396 21.40 -21.68 12.82
CA ILE A 396 22.84 -21.45 12.63
C ILE A 396 23.63 -22.04 13.82
N PRO A 397 24.67 -22.87 13.57
CA PRO A 397 25.53 -23.42 14.62
C PRO A 397 26.27 -22.33 15.39
N LYS A 398 26.51 -22.57 16.70
CA LYS A 398 27.18 -21.61 17.59
C LYS A 398 28.56 -21.17 17.09
N GLU A 399 29.30 -22.06 16.43
CA GLU A 399 30.64 -21.79 15.87
C GLU A 399 30.63 -20.76 14.72
N ARG A 400 29.47 -20.52 14.09
CA ARG A 400 29.30 -19.57 12.97
C ARG A 400 28.53 -18.31 13.37
N ARG A 401 28.14 -18.16 14.63
CA ARG A 401 27.39 -16.98 15.10
C ARG A 401 28.31 -15.77 15.32
N LEU A 402 27.74 -14.59 15.19
CA LEU A 402 28.37 -13.34 15.55
C LEU A 402 28.53 -13.25 17.07
N THR A 403 29.65 -12.68 17.49
CA THR A 403 30.00 -12.45 18.89
C THR A 403 29.76 -10.98 19.26
N LYS A 404 29.68 -10.71 20.58
CA LYS A 404 29.57 -9.33 21.08
C LYS A 404 30.75 -8.46 20.63
N PHE A 405 31.97 -9.01 20.63
CA PHE A 405 33.16 -8.30 20.16
C PHE A 405 33.10 -7.95 18.67
N THR A 406 32.63 -8.88 17.82
CA THR A 406 32.41 -8.61 16.40
C THR A 406 31.40 -7.47 16.20
N LYS A 407 30.33 -7.44 17.00
CA LYS A 407 29.35 -6.34 17.01
C LYS A 407 29.97 -5.00 17.39
N GLU A 408 30.69 -4.94 18.52
CA GLU A 408 31.33 -3.71 19.01
C GLU A 408 32.33 -3.14 17.99
N LYS A 409 33.19 -4.00 17.42
CA LYS A 409 34.14 -3.59 16.36
C LYS A 409 33.42 -3.10 15.10
N PHE A 410 32.41 -3.83 14.63
CA PHE A 410 31.65 -3.47 13.43
C PHE A 410 30.98 -2.09 13.57
N VAL A 411 30.35 -1.82 14.70
CA VAL A 411 29.78 -0.48 14.98
C VAL A 411 30.86 0.59 15.05
N GLY A 412 32.02 0.28 15.63
CA GLY A 412 33.18 1.17 15.68
C GLY A 412 33.68 1.60 14.30
N ILE A 413 33.77 0.67 13.35
CA ILE A 413 34.23 0.93 11.96
C ILE A 413 33.27 1.86 11.21
N LEU A 414 31.96 1.64 11.34
CA LEU A 414 30.95 2.38 10.58
C LEU A 414 30.61 3.75 11.18
N LYS A 415 30.74 3.90 12.50
CA LYS A 415 30.34 5.10 13.25
C LYS A 415 30.90 6.41 12.66
N PRO A 416 32.22 6.56 12.38
CA PRO A 416 32.76 7.82 11.86
C PRO A 416 32.14 8.22 10.52
N SER A 417 32.05 7.26 9.58
CA SER A 417 31.49 7.50 8.25
C SER A 417 30.01 7.86 8.29
N MET A 418 29.24 7.19 9.15
CA MET A 418 27.82 7.50 9.38
C MET A 418 27.63 8.92 9.95
N LEU A 419 28.46 9.34 10.91
CA LEU A 419 28.38 10.68 11.51
C LEU A 419 28.66 11.81 10.52
N TYR A 420 29.48 11.57 9.49
CA TYR A 420 29.68 12.53 8.40
C TYR A 420 28.53 12.47 7.38
N ALA A 421 28.10 11.26 7.02
CA ALA A 421 27.06 11.01 6.03
C ALA A 421 25.72 11.67 6.37
N ILE A 422 25.34 11.70 7.66
CA ILE A 422 24.09 12.32 8.11
C ILE A 422 23.99 13.79 7.70
N TYR A 423 25.11 14.53 7.63
CA TYR A 423 25.14 15.96 7.29
C TYR A 423 25.24 16.24 5.79
N SER A 424 24.99 15.25 4.94
CA SER A 424 24.99 15.42 3.49
C SER A 424 24.04 16.54 3.05
N SER A 425 24.44 17.30 2.04
CA SER A 425 23.64 18.40 1.45
C SER A 425 22.38 17.90 0.73
N ALA A 426 22.37 16.63 0.31
CA ALA A 426 21.29 16.04 -0.46
C ALA A 426 20.33 15.26 0.46
N PRO A 427 19.02 15.59 0.48
CA PRO A 427 18.07 15.01 1.44
C PRO A 427 17.89 13.50 1.27
N TYR A 428 17.95 13.00 0.03
CA TYR A 428 17.83 11.55 -0.23
C TYR A 428 19.05 10.76 0.27
N LEU A 429 20.25 11.34 0.26
CA LEU A 429 21.47 10.72 0.82
C LEU A 429 21.42 10.73 2.35
N SER A 430 20.97 11.85 2.93
CA SER A 430 20.72 11.93 4.37
C SER A 430 19.74 10.84 4.82
N GLU A 431 18.62 10.64 4.12
CA GLU A 431 17.63 9.60 4.46
C GLU A 431 18.26 8.18 4.49
N MET A 432 19.16 7.85 3.55
CA MET A 432 19.89 6.57 3.57
C MET A 432 20.82 6.47 4.79
N ALA A 433 21.57 7.53 5.10
CA ALA A 433 22.43 7.59 6.28
C ALA A 433 21.63 7.49 7.60
N GLN A 434 20.43 8.09 7.65
CA GLN A 434 19.48 7.95 8.75
C GLN A 434 19.03 6.50 8.96
N GLY A 435 18.86 5.74 7.87
CA GLY A 435 18.61 4.30 7.94
C GLY A 435 19.75 3.54 8.62
N ALA A 436 21.01 3.87 8.26
CA ALA A 436 22.19 3.29 8.89
C ALA A 436 22.32 3.68 10.38
N LEU A 437 22.07 4.95 10.73
CA LEU A 437 22.05 5.44 12.11
C LEU A 437 21.08 4.60 12.96
N ARG A 438 19.88 4.36 12.45
CA ARG A 438 18.87 3.57 13.15
C ARG A 438 19.32 2.12 13.37
N ALA A 439 19.88 1.47 12.35
CA ALA A 439 20.36 0.10 12.50
C ALA A 439 21.51 0.00 13.53
N LEU A 440 22.47 0.92 13.50
CA LEU A 440 23.61 0.94 14.43
C LEU A 440 23.19 1.28 15.87
N SER A 441 22.22 2.16 16.05
CA SER A 441 21.72 2.54 17.38
C SER A 441 20.89 1.44 18.04
N ILE A 442 20.24 0.56 17.27
CA ILE A 442 19.61 -0.67 17.81
C ILE A 442 20.70 -1.67 18.25
N LEU A 443 21.83 -1.76 17.54
CA LEU A 443 22.92 -2.70 17.87
C LEU A 443 23.69 -2.33 19.14
N GLU A 444 24.09 -1.06 19.26
CA GLU A 444 24.87 -0.51 20.37
C GLU A 444 24.36 0.91 20.75
N PRO A 445 23.27 1.01 21.54
CA PRO A 445 22.67 2.29 21.90
C PRO A 445 23.61 3.16 22.75
N ASP A 446 24.40 2.54 23.65
CA ASP A 446 25.28 3.25 24.58
C ASP A 446 26.44 3.98 23.89
N VAL A 447 26.79 3.59 22.66
CA VAL A 447 27.87 4.23 21.89
C VAL A 447 27.32 5.33 20.98
N ILE A 448 26.18 5.08 20.34
CA ILE A 448 25.63 5.96 19.29
C ILE A 448 24.79 7.09 19.88
N VAL A 449 23.90 6.80 20.84
CA VAL A 449 22.96 7.80 21.39
C VAL A 449 23.69 8.97 22.05
N PRO A 450 24.69 8.78 22.93
CA PRO A 450 25.42 9.90 23.52
C PRO A 450 26.14 10.78 22.48
N CYS A 451 26.75 10.15 21.47
CA CYS A 451 27.42 10.84 20.38
C CYS A 451 26.47 11.76 19.60
N MET A 452 25.24 11.30 19.38
CA MET A 452 24.21 12.09 18.70
C MET A 452 23.61 13.16 19.62
N LEU A 453 23.34 12.86 20.88
CA LEU A 453 22.84 13.85 21.85
C LEU A 453 23.80 15.04 21.99
N LYS A 454 25.12 14.77 22.05
CA LYS A 454 26.17 15.80 22.07
C LYS A 454 26.10 16.77 20.88
N ARG A 455 25.60 16.31 19.72
CA ARG A 455 25.42 17.14 18.51
C ARG A 455 24.04 17.79 18.43
N ILE A 456 23.00 17.09 18.88
CA ILE A 456 21.61 17.53 18.80
C ILE A 456 21.36 18.71 19.76
N TYR A 457 21.86 18.65 21.00
CA TYR A 457 21.63 19.71 21.99
C TYR A 457 22.13 21.09 21.52
N PRO A 458 23.40 21.25 21.06
CA PRO A 458 23.87 22.52 20.52
C PRO A 458 23.12 22.95 19.26
N ALA A 459 22.85 22.01 18.33
CA ALA A 459 22.18 22.31 17.07
C ALA A 459 20.76 22.87 17.29
N LEU A 460 20.01 22.33 18.24
CA LEU A 460 18.66 22.82 18.57
C LEU A 460 18.67 24.17 19.30
N GLN A 461 19.75 24.49 20.03
CA GLN A 461 19.91 25.78 20.71
C GLN A 461 20.41 26.88 19.75
N SER A 462 21.21 26.51 18.75
CA SER A 462 21.75 27.44 17.76
C SER A 462 20.72 27.75 16.68
N SER A 463 20.27 29.00 16.58
CA SER A 463 19.34 29.46 15.53
C SER A 463 20.01 29.77 14.18
N LEU A 464 21.35 29.67 14.10
CA LEU A 464 22.14 30.14 12.97
C LEU A 464 22.28 29.11 11.83
N GLU A 465 22.25 27.81 12.13
CA GLU A 465 22.55 26.74 11.16
C GLU A 465 21.31 25.91 10.80
N THR A 466 20.44 26.50 9.96
CA THR A 466 19.13 25.91 9.60
C THR A 466 19.23 24.48 9.08
N HIS A 467 20.20 24.15 8.22
CA HIS A 467 20.39 22.81 7.67
C HIS A 467 20.76 21.78 8.76
N GLN A 468 21.66 22.13 9.67
CA GLN A 468 22.04 21.24 10.77
C GLN A 468 20.89 21.00 11.74
N THR A 469 20.03 22.01 11.97
CA THR A 469 18.83 21.85 12.81
C THR A 469 17.81 20.88 12.21
N LEU A 470 17.64 20.88 10.88
CA LEU A 470 16.71 19.95 10.21
C LEU A 470 17.22 18.50 10.31
N ILE A 471 18.51 18.31 10.06
CA ILE A 471 19.14 16.99 10.10
C ILE A 471 19.20 16.44 11.53
N SER A 472 19.43 17.30 12.53
CA SER A 472 19.40 16.89 13.94
C SER A 472 18.00 16.49 14.37
N LEU A 473 16.95 17.17 13.90
CA LEU A 473 15.56 16.75 14.09
C LEU A 473 15.26 15.41 13.43
N GLU A 474 15.68 15.19 12.19
CA GLU A 474 15.51 13.90 11.50
C GLU A 474 16.22 12.76 12.24
N SER A 475 17.45 13.00 12.67
CA SER A 475 18.23 12.07 13.50
C SER A 475 17.56 11.78 14.84
N LEU A 476 16.86 12.76 15.39
CA LEU A 476 16.17 12.57 16.65
C LEU A 476 14.88 11.75 16.49
N ILE A 477 14.17 11.92 15.37
CA ILE A 477 13.00 11.07 15.03
C ILE A 477 13.44 9.60 14.89
N THR A 478 14.57 9.33 14.24
CA THR A 478 15.07 7.96 14.06
C THR A 478 15.51 7.32 15.38
N LEU A 479 16.09 8.10 16.29
CA LEU A 479 16.55 7.64 17.60
C LEU A 479 15.44 7.58 18.67
N ALA A 480 14.30 8.24 18.46
CA ALA A 480 13.22 8.35 19.43
C ALA A 480 12.77 7.02 20.06
N PRO A 481 12.55 5.92 19.30
CA PRO A 481 12.15 4.63 19.89
C PRO A 481 13.21 4.05 20.84
N ILE A 482 14.49 4.19 20.47
CA ILE A 482 15.64 3.66 21.22
C ILE A 482 15.86 4.46 22.51
N ILE A 483 15.74 5.78 22.42
CA ILE A 483 15.79 6.67 23.60
C ILE A 483 14.69 6.29 24.59
N ALA A 484 13.47 6.00 24.11
CA ALA A 484 12.35 5.58 24.95
C ALA A 484 12.56 4.18 25.56
N GLU A 485 13.15 3.22 24.83
CA GLU A 485 13.41 1.88 25.33
C GLU A 485 14.45 1.87 26.47
N SER A 486 15.54 2.62 26.32
CA SER A 486 16.68 2.63 27.25
C SER A 486 16.43 3.42 28.55
N LYS A 487 16.59 2.78 29.72
CA LYS A 487 16.37 3.44 31.03
C LYS A 487 17.19 4.71 31.22
N ARG A 488 18.45 4.70 30.77
CA ARG A 488 19.39 5.82 30.91
C ARG A 488 18.95 7.07 30.13
N TYR A 489 18.37 6.91 28.94
CA TYR A 489 18.13 8.05 28.05
C TYR A 489 16.70 8.59 28.07
N ARG A 490 15.73 7.86 28.65
CA ARG A 490 14.33 8.31 28.81
C ARG A 490 14.17 9.73 29.36
N PRO A 491 14.92 10.18 30.39
CA PRO A 491 14.72 11.52 30.93
C PRO A 491 15.02 12.63 29.91
N HIS A 492 15.85 12.39 28.90
CA HIS A 492 16.15 13.38 27.86
C HIS A 492 14.92 13.72 26.99
N ILE A 493 13.90 12.86 26.94
CA ILE A 493 12.71 13.03 26.09
C ILE A 493 12.02 14.38 26.36
N ILE A 494 11.78 14.72 27.62
CA ILE A 494 11.04 15.94 27.97
C ILE A 494 11.85 17.19 27.63
N SER A 495 13.15 17.22 27.95
CA SER A 495 14.02 18.34 27.57
C SER A 495 14.10 18.52 26.05
N LEU A 496 14.20 17.42 25.30
CA LEU A 496 14.26 17.47 23.85
C LEU A 496 12.92 17.95 23.26
N MET A 497 11.79 17.55 23.83
CA MET A 497 10.46 18.05 23.45
C MET A 497 10.31 19.54 23.74
N GLU A 498 10.83 20.04 24.87
CA GLU A 498 10.81 21.47 25.21
C GLU A 498 11.65 22.32 24.25
N LEU A 499 12.86 21.85 23.89
CA LEU A 499 13.75 22.56 22.97
C LEU A 499 13.19 22.70 21.55
N GLN A 500 12.28 21.80 21.15
CA GLN A 500 11.73 21.77 19.79
C GLN A 500 10.45 22.57 19.60
N LEU A 501 9.78 22.99 20.68
CA LEU A 501 8.55 23.79 20.58
C LEU A 501 8.67 25.04 19.70
N PRO A 502 9.79 25.79 19.72
CA PRO A 502 9.99 26.92 18.81
C PRO A 502 10.02 26.54 17.32
N GLY A 503 10.25 25.27 17.00
CA GLY A 503 10.27 24.75 15.62
C GLY A 503 8.88 24.59 14.99
N ILE A 504 7.79 24.73 15.77
CA ILE A 504 6.42 24.87 15.24
C ILE A 504 6.25 26.33 14.82
N ASP A 505 6.54 26.60 13.55
CA ASP A 505 6.54 27.94 12.97
C ASP A 505 5.70 27.95 11.67
N PRO A 506 4.66 28.79 11.56
CA PRO A 506 3.88 28.93 10.32
C PRO A 506 4.73 29.33 9.10
N ASN A 507 5.89 29.96 9.32
CA ASN A 507 6.79 30.37 8.23
C ASN A 507 7.71 29.26 7.74
N ASP A 508 7.92 28.19 8.53
CA ASP A 508 8.81 27.07 8.20
C ASP A 508 8.03 25.75 8.22
N SER A 509 7.49 25.39 7.04
CA SER A 509 6.70 24.17 6.85
C SER A 509 7.53 22.90 7.10
N GLN A 510 8.84 22.94 6.82
CA GLN A 510 9.73 21.78 6.95
C GLN A 510 10.08 21.50 8.40
N LYS A 511 10.46 22.52 9.18
CA LYS A 511 10.68 22.35 10.64
C LYS A 511 9.40 21.92 11.34
N THR A 512 8.29 22.57 11.04
CA THR A 512 6.99 22.22 11.64
C THR A 512 6.62 20.76 11.38
N ARG A 513 6.80 20.28 10.14
CA ARG A 513 6.58 18.87 9.78
C ARG A 513 7.44 17.92 10.62
N LEU A 514 8.73 18.19 10.77
CA LEU A 514 9.66 17.32 11.51
C LEU A 514 9.34 17.29 13.01
N VAL A 515 9.05 18.43 13.62
CA VAL A 515 8.69 18.51 15.05
C VAL A 515 7.38 17.75 15.32
N LEU A 516 6.36 17.93 14.47
CA LEU A 516 5.11 17.18 14.58
C LEU A 516 5.33 15.66 14.42
N HIS A 517 6.19 15.26 13.48
CA HIS A 517 6.54 13.86 13.29
C HIS A 517 7.27 13.27 14.50
N PHE A 518 8.20 14.01 15.09
CA PHE A 518 8.90 13.61 16.32
C PHE A 518 7.93 13.38 17.49
N VAL A 519 7.01 14.31 17.71
CA VAL A 519 5.98 14.17 18.75
C VAL A 519 5.11 12.93 18.49
N ALA A 520 4.74 12.66 17.23
CA ALA A 520 3.96 11.48 16.87
C ALA A 520 4.70 10.16 17.19
N VAL A 521 5.99 10.06 16.87
CA VAL A 521 6.80 8.85 17.11
C VAL A 521 7.02 8.61 18.61
N ILE A 522 7.36 9.66 19.38
CA ILE A 522 7.56 9.51 20.83
C ILE A 522 6.26 9.14 21.54
N ALA A 523 5.14 9.75 21.17
CA ALA A 523 3.85 9.45 21.78
C ALA A 523 3.40 7.99 21.56
N GLN A 524 3.93 7.30 20.55
CA GLN A 524 3.67 5.87 20.37
C GLN A 524 4.52 4.98 21.28
N CYS A 525 5.61 5.51 21.82
CA CYS A 525 6.58 4.78 22.65
C CYS A 525 6.38 5.02 24.15
N VAL A 526 5.91 6.21 24.54
CA VAL A 526 5.86 6.70 25.93
C VAL A 526 4.41 6.92 26.36
N SER A 527 4.09 6.55 27.61
CA SER A 527 2.82 6.90 28.25
C SER A 527 3.02 8.12 29.15
N PHE A 528 2.39 9.24 28.84
CA PHE A 528 2.46 10.48 29.61
C PHE A 528 1.45 10.46 30.76
N CYS A 529 1.91 10.01 31.94
CA CYS A 529 1.10 9.93 33.15
C CYS A 529 1.86 10.47 34.36
N LYS A 530 1.14 10.92 35.39
CA LYS A 530 1.74 11.21 36.70
C LYS A 530 2.25 9.91 37.32
N ILE A 531 3.56 9.82 37.54
CA ILE A 531 4.21 8.63 38.11
C ILE A 531 4.22 8.73 39.65
N ASP A 532 4.69 9.85 40.23
CA ASP A 532 4.68 10.12 41.67
C ASP A 532 4.54 11.62 41.98
N GLU A 533 3.70 11.98 42.96
CA GLU A 533 3.42 13.37 43.35
C GLU A 533 4.45 13.95 44.34
N ASN A 534 5.23 13.10 45.02
CA ASN A 534 6.08 13.48 46.15
C ASN A 534 7.54 13.79 45.78
N VAL A 535 7.90 13.81 44.50
CA VAL A 535 9.30 13.96 44.04
C VAL A 535 9.60 15.41 43.69
N ASP A 536 10.75 15.91 44.18
CA ASP A 536 11.21 17.27 43.93
C ASP A 536 11.49 17.52 42.44
N ARG A 537 10.89 18.58 41.88
CA ARG A 537 11.07 19.00 40.46
C ARG A 537 12.53 19.33 40.11
N ASN A 538 13.35 19.65 41.11
CA ASN A 538 14.73 20.09 40.90
C ASN A 538 15.70 18.95 40.61
N ILE A 539 15.35 17.69 40.94
CA ILE A 539 16.21 16.52 40.73
C ILE A 539 16.53 16.35 39.25
N PHE A 540 15.51 16.44 38.39
CA PHE A 540 15.65 16.38 36.94
C PHE A 540 16.60 17.46 36.39
N LEU A 541 16.43 18.72 36.81
CA LEU A 541 17.24 19.83 36.30
C LEU A 541 18.71 19.71 36.71
N GLN A 542 18.97 19.27 37.94
CA GLN A 542 20.34 19.04 38.43
C GLN A 542 21.01 17.89 37.68
N TRP A 543 20.29 16.79 37.48
CA TRP A 543 20.78 15.65 36.71
C TRP A 543 21.05 16.03 35.25
N LEU A 544 20.12 16.74 34.60
CA LEU A 544 20.27 17.16 33.20
C LEU A 544 21.51 18.05 33.00
N GLN A 545 21.75 19.00 33.92
CA GLN A 545 22.94 19.84 33.88
C GLN A 545 24.22 19.03 34.07
N MET A 546 24.21 18.01 34.93
CA MET A 546 25.35 17.12 35.13
C MET A 546 25.58 16.24 33.90
N GLU A 547 24.53 15.68 33.29
CA GLU A 547 24.65 14.81 32.12
C GLU A 547 25.09 15.59 30.87
N ILE A 548 24.60 16.81 30.65
CA ILE A 548 25.08 17.65 29.54
C ILE A 548 26.59 17.95 29.71
N ARG A 549 27.04 18.27 30.94
CA ARG A 549 28.48 18.45 31.21
C ARG A 549 29.27 17.17 30.97
N ASN A 550 28.74 16.01 31.36
CA ASN A 550 29.36 14.72 31.08
C ASN A 550 29.48 14.47 29.57
N LEU A 551 28.43 14.75 28.79
CA LEU A 551 28.44 14.64 27.34
C LEU A 551 29.49 15.57 26.70
N ASP A 552 29.63 16.80 27.20
CA ASP A 552 30.65 17.73 26.72
C ASP A 552 32.08 17.23 27.00
N HIS A 553 32.32 16.63 28.17
CA HIS A 553 33.61 16.09 28.59
C HIS A 553 33.98 14.72 28.00
N THR A 554 33.02 13.95 27.45
CA THR A 554 33.31 12.66 26.80
C THR A 554 33.98 12.85 25.42
N ASP A 555 35.16 12.24 25.22
CA ASP A 555 35.84 12.21 23.92
C ASP A 555 35.08 11.32 22.93
N TYR A 556 35.05 11.72 21.66
CA TYR A 556 34.31 11.02 20.59
C TYR A 556 34.77 9.57 20.36
N ASP A 557 36.02 9.24 20.75
CA ASP A 557 36.69 7.98 20.43
C ASP A 557 36.78 6.97 21.58
N ASN A 558 36.58 7.38 22.84
CA ASN A 558 36.74 6.51 24.02
C ASN A 558 35.48 6.50 24.91
N LEU A 559 34.51 5.65 24.57
CA LEU A 559 33.24 5.51 25.32
C LEU A 559 33.17 4.27 26.23
N THR A 560 34.29 3.61 26.51
CA THR A 560 34.35 2.50 27.49
C THR A 560 34.65 2.97 28.92
N SER A 561 34.37 4.22 29.27
CA SER A 561 34.30 4.59 30.68
C SER A 561 32.93 4.15 31.21
N LYS A 562 32.90 2.94 31.77
CA LYS A 562 31.97 2.64 32.87
C LYS A 562 32.24 3.71 33.93
N GLY A 563 31.46 4.79 33.92
CA GLY A 563 31.44 5.76 35.00
C GLY A 563 31.12 5.02 36.28
N ASP A 564 31.88 5.33 37.34
CA ASP A 564 31.77 4.74 38.66
C ASP A 564 30.30 4.57 39.08
N GLU A 565 29.99 3.41 39.65
CA GLU A 565 28.68 2.99 40.15
C GLU A 565 28.17 3.93 41.27
N THR A 566 27.77 5.15 40.91
CA THR A 566 26.69 5.81 41.64
C THR A 566 25.41 5.13 41.17
N VAL A 567 24.67 4.54 42.10
CA VAL A 567 23.34 3.98 41.83
C VAL A 567 22.43 5.17 41.54
N ILE A 568 22.42 5.63 40.29
CA ILE A 568 21.51 6.69 39.82
C ILE A 568 20.14 6.04 39.68
N ASP A 569 19.18 6.52 40.45
CA ASP A 569 17.79 6.10 40.31
C ASP A 569 17.13 6.87 39.14
N TYR A 570 17.21 6.27 37.95
CA TYR A 570 16.59 6.82 36.75
C TYR A 570 15.07 6.88 36.83
N ASP A 571 14.42 6.07 37.68
CA ASP A 571 12.97 6.04 37.81
C ASP A 571 12.48 7.28 38.61
N GLU A 572 13.21 7.68 39.65
CA GLU A 572 12.98 8.96 40.37
C GLU A 572 13.25 10.21 39.50
N ILE A 573 14.28 10.16 38.65
CA ILE A 573 14.56 11.25 37.70
C ILE A 573 13.42 11.35 36.68
N MET A 574 12.92 10.22 36.19
CA MET A 574 11.83 10.19 35.22
C MET A 574 10.51 10.70 35.81
N SER A 575 10.21 10.35 37.06
CA SER A 575 9.00 10.85 37.75
C SER A 575 9.06 12.36 37.97
N SER A 576 10.22 12.90 38.38
CA SER A 576 10.42 14.35 38.49
C SER A 576 10.32 15.07 37.14
N ALA A 577 10.81 14.46 36.05
CA ALA A 577 10.68 14.99 34.70
C ALA A 577 9.20 15.04 34.26
N MET A 578 8.43 13.97 34.47
CA MET A 578 7.01 13.90 34.08
C MET A 578 6.14 14.97 34.74
N ASN A 579 6.57 15.53 35.88
CA ASN A 579 5.89 16.65 36.52
C ASN A 579 5.99 17.97 35.73
N SER A 580 6.94 18.14 34.79
CA SER A 580 7.00 19.32 33.91
C SER A 580 6.18 19.18 32.62
N PHE A 581 5.69 17.98 32.30
CA PHE A 581 4.91 17.72 31.09
C PHE A 581 3.64 18.59 30.94
N PRO A 582 2.86 18.92 31.99
CA PRO A 582 1.69 19.78 31.85
C PRO A 582 2.03 21.18 31.33
N GLU A 583 3.17 21.74 31.76
CA GLU A 583 3.65 23.05 31.30
C GLU A 583 4.07 22.99 29.83
N TRP A 584 4.74 21.90 29.44
CA TRP A 584 5.08 21.64 28.04
C TRP A 584 3.82 21.53 27.17
N MET A 585 2.80 20.79 27.61
CA MET A 585 1.57 20.57 26.86
C MET A 585 0.83 21.89 26.60
N ILE A 586 0.72 22.77 27.60
CA ILE A 586 0.10 24.09 27.43
C ILE A 586 0.84 24.91 26.36
N ARG A 587 2.19 24.93 26.42
CA ARG A 587 3.00 25.65 25.42
C ARG A 587 2.90 25.03 24.03
N PHE A 588 2.78 23.71 23.94
CA PHE A 588 2.55 23.01 22.68
C PHE A 588 1.21 23.40 22.07
N GLU A 589 0.13 23.40 22.85
CA GLU A 589 -1.19 23.84 22.38
C GLU A 589 -1.19 25.30 21.94
N ASP A 590 -0.55 26.19 22.70
CA ASP A 590 -0.43 27.60 22.31
C ASP A 590 0.26 27.74 20.95
N ARG A 591 1.33 26.98 20.70
CA ARG A 591 2.02 26.96 19.40
C ARG A 591 1.13 26.41 18.29
N VAL A 592 0.41 25.33 18.55
CA VAL A 592 -0.56 24.77 17.59
C VAL A 592 -1.65 25.79 17.28
N PHE A 593 -2.20 26.51 18.26
CA PHE A 593 -3.19 27.56 18.04
C PHE A 593 -2.62 28.71 17.20
N THR A 594 -1.39 29.17 17.47
CA THR A 594 -0.74 30.18 16.62
C THR A 594 -0.48 29.71 15.19
N LEU A 595 -0.19 28.41 14.99
CA LEU A 595 -0.05 27.80 13.68
C LEU A 595 -1.39 27.78 12.93
N LEU A 596 -2.49 27.44 13.63
CA LEU A 596 -3.84 27.42 13.04
C LEU A 596 -4.35 28.82 12.67
N GLU A 597 -3.98 29.84 13.45
CA GLU A 597 -4.28 31.24 13.13
C GLU A 597 -3.52 31.75 11.91
N ASN A 598 -2.25 31.35 11.74
CA ASN A 598 -1.37 31.79 10.66
C ASN A 598 -1.05 30.65 9.67
N PHE A 599 -2.04 29.86 9.31
CA PHE A 599 -1.81 28.61 8.58
C PHE A 599 -1.22 28.87 7.17
N PRO A 600 -0.17 28.14 6.75
CA PRO A 600 0.48 28.38 5.46
C PRO A 600 -0.41 27.97 4.28
N ASP A 601 -0.51 28.86 3.29
CA ASP A 601 -1.22 28.61 2.03
C ASP A 601 -0.29 27.96 0.98
N GLY A 602 -0.64 26.77 0.47
CA GLY A 602 0.14 26.12 -0.61
C GLY A 602 0.04 24.59 -0.67
N LYS A 603 1.00 23.96 -1.38
CA LYS A 603 1.09 22.48 -1.50
C LYS A 603 1.38 21.80 -0.15
N ASP A 604 2.10 22.48 0.73
CA ASP A 604 2.49 21.98 2.05
C ASP A 604 1.33 21.94 3.05
N LYS A 605 0.22 22.65 2.75
CA LYS A 605 -0.98 22.73 3.58
C LYS A 605 -1.48 21.34 4.00
N LYS A 606 -1.73 20.48 3.00
CA LYS A 606 -2.23 19.11 3.21
C LYS A 606 -1.24 18.22 3.96
N LEU A 607 0.06 18.45 3.75
CA LEU A 607 1.09 17.70 4.44
C LEU A 607 1.06 18.05 5.93
N ILE A 608 1.12 19.33 6.29
CA ILE A 608 1.09 19.79 7.68
C ILE A 608 -0.18 19.33 8.38
N GLU A 609 -1.35 19.42 7.73
CA GLU A 609 -2.62 18.90 8.27
C GLU A 609 -2.52 17.41 8.65
N SER A 610 -1.93 16.59 7.78
CA SER A 610 -1.78 15.15 8.02
C SER A 610 -0.82 14.84 9.18
N TYR A 611 0.30 15.55 9.31
CA TYR A 611 1.26 15.37 10.40
C TYR A 611 0.72 15.91 11.73
N LEU A 612 -0.03 17.01 11.70
CA LEU A 612 -0.67 17.59 12.89
C LEU A 612 -1.72 16.64 13.45
N LEU A 613 -2.57 16.09 12.59
CA LEU A 613 -3.53 15.05 12.98
C LEU A 613 -2.83 13.81 13.55
N MET A 614 -1.76 13.35 12.90
CA MET A 614 -0.97 12.19 13.35
C MET A 614 -0.31 12.41 14.72
N ALA A 615 0.24 13.60 14.95
CA ALA A 615 0.87 13.98 16.22
C ALA A 615 -0.16 14.03 17.34
N LEU A 616 -1.29 14.72 17.14
CA LEU A 616 -2.34 14.84 18.13
C LEU A 616 -3.04 13.50 18.43
N GLU A 617 -3.34 12.69 17.40
CA GLU A 617 -3.92 11.35 17.60
C GLU A 617 -3.02 10.46 18.45
N SER A 618 -1.69 10.50 18.23
CA SER A 618 -0.73 9.70 18.98
C SER A 618 -0.57 10.25 20.40
N LEU A 619 -0.38 11.57 20.53
CA LEU A 619 -0.15 12.26 21.78
C LEU A 619 -1.33 12.13 22.75
N LEU A 620 -2.55 12.41 22.28
CA LEU A 620 -3.75 12.35 23.14
C LEU A 620 -4.05 10.93 23.64
N LYS A 621 -3.77 9.89 22.83
CA LYS A 621 -3.91 8.48 23.27
C LYS A 621 -2.91 8.10 24.36
N SER A 622 -1.74 8.72 24.36
CA SER A 622 -0.67 8.45 25.32
C SER A 622 -0.80 9.21 26.64
N MET A 623 -1.71 10.18 26.75
CA MET A 623 -1.89 11.01 27.93
C MET A 623 -2.81 10.38 28.98
N SER A 624 -2.61 10.77 30.25
CA SER A 624 -3.55 10.50 31.34
C SER A 624 -4.86 11.27 31.18
N ASP A 625 -5.92 10.75 31.80
CA ASP A 625 -7.27 11.32 31.76
C ASP A 625 -7.34 12.77 32.28
N GLU A 626 -6.54 13.13 33.28
CA GLU A 626 -6.48 14.48 33.84
C GLU A 626 -5.92 15.50 32.85
N TRP A 627 -4.80 15.14 32.21
CA TRP A 627 -4.12 16.00 31.23
C TRP A 627 -4.92 16.11 29.94
N PHE A 628 -5.59 15.03 29.55
CA PHE A 628 -6.54 15.04 28.45
C PHE A 628 -7.69 16.02 28.70
N ASN A 629 -8.28 16.02 29.91
CA ASN A 629 -9.36 16.95 30.26
C ASN A 629 -8.91 18.42 30.19
N LEU A 630 -7.69 18.70 30.65
CA LEU A 630 -7.11 20.05 30.58
C LEU A 630 -6.94 20.51 29.13
N ALA A 631 -6.32 19.67 28.29
CA ALA A 631 -6.13 19.92 26.86
C ALA A 631 -7.48 20.15 26.15
N LEU A 632 -8.46 19.28 26.40
CA LEU A 632 -9.80 19.38 25.83
C LEU A 632 -10.49 20.71 26.19
N SER A 633 -10.37 21.15 27.45
CA SER A 633 -10.99 22.41 27.89
C SER A 633 -10.40 23.63 27.17
N ARG A 634 -9.10 23.62 26.89
CA ARG A 634 -8.41 24.70 26.16
C ARG A 634 -8.75 24.68 24.68
N ALA A 635 -8.75 23.51 24.07
CA ALA A 635 -9.20 23.34 22.69
C ALA A 635 -10.67 23.79 22.50
N ALA A 636 -11.55 23.46 23.44
CA ALA A 636 -12.95 23.90 23.43
C ALA A 636 -13.08 25.43 23.52
N ASN A 637 -12.31 26.05 24.41
CA ASN A 637 -12.27 27.51 24.51
C ASN A 637 -11.81 28.15 23.19
N PHE A 638 -10.71 27.66 22.60
CA PHE A 638 -10.18 28.18 21.33
C PHE A 638 -11.21 28.08 20.18
N VAL A 639 -11.86 26.93 20.03
CA VAL A 639 -12.89 26.70 19.00
C VAL A 639 -14.11 27.61 19.18
N SER A 640 -14.45 27.95 20.43
CA SER A 640 -15.60 28.80 20.73
C SER A 640 -15.33 30.29 20.48
N THR A 641 -14.09 30.75 20.62
CA THR A 641 -13.73 32.17 20.52
C THR A 641 -13.27 32.57 19.12
N ASN A 642 -12.60 31.67 18.41
CA ASN A 642 -11.94 31.97 17.14
C ASN A 642 -12.65 31.27 15.97
N VAL A 643 -12.93 32.02 14.91
CA VAL A 643 -13.48 31.50 13.65
C VAL A 643 -12.47 31.74 12.54
N ILE A 644 -11.73 30.69 12.14
CA ILE A 644 -10.62 30.80 11.20
C ILE A 644 -10.92 29.97 9.94
N HIS A 645 -11.27 30.65 8.84
CA HIS A 645 -11.65 29.96 7.60
C HIS A 645 -10.47 29.28 6.89
N GLN A 646 -9.25 29.81 7.00
CA GLN A 646 -8.09 29.29 6.26
C GLN A 646 -7.67 27.88 6.72
N SER A 647 -7.83 27.58 8.01
CA SER A 647 -7.40 26.33 8.66
C SER A 647 -8.55 25.41 9.06
N MET A 648 -9.73 25.55 8.42
CA MET A 648 -10.92 24.74 8.75
C MET A 648 -10.63 23.24 8.80
N ASP A 649 -9.93 22.72 7.78
CA ASP A 649 -9.59 21.30 7.70
C ASP A 649 -8.57 20.85 8.75
N ALA A 650 -7.64 21.72 9.12
CA ALA A 650 -6.69 21.46 10.20
C ALA A 650 -7.39 21.41 11.57
N VAL A 651 -8.27 22.37 11.85
CA VAL A 651 -9.07 22.42 13.09
C VAL A 651 -10.03 21.24 13.16
N LYS A 652 -10.64 20.88 12.03
CA LYS A 652 -11.42 19.67 11.87
C LYS A 652 -10.60 18.43 12.29
N GLY A 653 -9.34 18.35 11.83
CA GLY A 653 -8.38 17.34 12.26
C GLY A 653 -8.11 17.34 13.77
N VAL A 654 -7.88 18.51 14.38
CA VAL A 654 -7.69 18.64 15.84
C VAL A 654 -8.89 18.07 16.60
N CYS A 655 -10.11 18.55 16.28
CA CYS A 655 -11.33 18.07 16.93
C CYS A 655 -11.54 16.57 16.72
N MET A 656 -11.21 16.06 15.53
CA MET A 656 -11.25 14.64 15.23
C MET A 656 -10.30 13.85 16.14
N ALA A 657 -9.06 14.30 16.34
CA ALA A 657 -8.09 13.65 17.23
C ALA A 657 -8.63 13.51 18.66
N PHE A 658 -9.18 14.59 19.25
CA PHE A 658 -9.81 14.53 20.59
C PHE A 658 -10.98 13.54 20.63
N SER A 659 -11.83 13.57 19.60
CA SER A 659 -13.02 12.74 19.52
C SER A 659 -12.73 11.24 19.34
N CYS A 660 -11.64 10.90 18.65
CA CYS A 660 -11.19 9.52 18.45
C CYS A 660 -10.66 8.88 19.75
N VAL A 661 -10.15 9.69 20.69
CA VAL A 661 -9.55 9.20 21.95
C VAL A 661 -10.60 9.10 23.05
N ALA A 662 -11.24 10.22 23.39
CA ALA A 662 -12.28 10.27 24.40
C ALA A 662 -13.57 10.83 23.79
N PRO A 663 -14.36 9.97 23.14
CA PRO A 663 -15.59 10.36 22.48
C PRO A 663 -16.54 11.11 23.43
N GLU A 664 -16.85 10.47 24.55
CA GLU A 664 -17.81 10.93 25.55
C GLU A 664 -17.52 12.35 26.07
N LYS A 665 -16.27 12.57 26.48
CA LYS A 665 -15.80 13.82 27.08
C LYS A 665 -15.83 14.95 26.06
N THR A 666 -15.34 14.68 24.85
CA THR A 666 -15.28 15.66 23.75
C THR A 666 -16.67 16.12 23.33
N TRP A 667 -17.64 15.18 23.24
CA TRP A 667 -19.03 15.50 22.96
C TRP A 667 -19.61 16.46 24.01
N SER A 668 -19.43 16.14 25.30
CA SER A 668 -20.00 16.93 26.40
C SER A 668 -19.49 18.37 26.46
N ALA A 669 -18.24 18.60 26.05
CA ALA A 669 -17.62 19.92 26.07
C ALA A 669 -18.01 20.79 24.85
N LEU A 670 -17.99 20.20 23.64
CA LEU A 670 -18.11 20.96 22.40
C LEU A 670 -19.56 21.10 21.88
N TYR A 671 -20.37 20.04 22.00
CA TYR A 671 -21.71 20.02 21.38
C TYR A 671 -22.66 21.12 21.89
N PRO A 672 -22.75 21.43 23.20
CA PRO A 672 -23.67 22.46 23.68
C PRO A 672 -23.37 23.85 23.08
N VAL A 673 -22.09 24.19 22.95
CA VAL A 673 -21.65 25.48 22.40
C VAL A 673 -21.95 25.55 20.90
N ILE A 674 -21.59 24.49 20.17
CA ILE A 674 -21.74 24.43 18.71
C ILE A 674 -23.22 24.42 18.31
N SER A 675 -24.05 23.62 18.97
CA SER A 675 -25.49 23.54 18.67
C SER A 675 -26.20 24.88 18.91
N ALA A 676 -25.91 25.56 20.02
CA ALA A 676 -26.43 26.90 20.29
C ALA A 676 -26.02 27.91 19.21
N ASN A 677 -24.74 27.89 18.81
CA ASN A 677 -24.25 28.75 17.74
C ASN A 677 -24.92 28.46 16.40
N ILE A 678 -25.12 27.18 16.04
CA ILE A 678 -25.82 26.81 14.80
C ILE A 678 -27.27 27.31 14.83
N PHE A 679 -27.98 27.14 15.94
CA PHE A 679 -29.35 27.63 16.07
C PHE A 679 -29.44 29.15 15.93
N PHE A 680 -28.54 29.88 16.59
CA PHE A 680 -28.46 31.33 16.50
C PHE A 680 -28.18 31.80 15.06
N GLU A 681 -27.22 31.17 14.39
CA GLU A 681 -26.83 31.54 13.03
C GLU A 681 -27.95 31.30 12.00
N ILE A 682 -28.72 30.22 12.16
CA ILE A 682 -29.83 29.88 11.26
C ILE A 682 -31.06 30.76 11.54
N ASP A 683 -31.45 30.91 12.82
CA ASP A 683 -32.72 31.56 13.17
C ASP A 683 -32.62 33.10 13.16
N GLU A 684 -31.54 33.66 13.72
CA GLU A 684 -31.35 35.12 13.81
C GLU A 684 -30.56 35.68 12.63
N ASN A 685 -29.41 35.07 12.33
CA ASN A 685 -28.56 35.52 11.23
C ASN A 685 -29.01 35.01 9.87
N LYS A 686 -30.03 34.15 9.75
CA LYS A 686 -30.54 33.64 8.45
C LYS A 686 -29.43 33.10 7.54
N ALA A 687 -28.35 32.58 8.12
CA ALA A 687 -27.21 32.03 7.38
C ALA A 687 -27.63 30.74 6.65
N GLY A 688 -27.09 30.52 5.45
CA GLY A 688 -27.39 29.35 4.63
C GLY A 688 -28.78 29.35 3.96
N LEU A 689 -29.55 30.44 3.97
CA LEU A 689 -30.87 30.54 3.30
C LEU A 689 -30.80 31.09 1.86
N SER A 690 -29.71 31.73 1.46
CA SER A 690 -29.54 32.38 0.15
C SER A 690 -28.17 32.08 -0.46
N ARG A 691 -28.13 31.77 -1.76
CA ARG A 691 -26.90 31.56 -2.51
C ARG A 691 -26.26 32.90 -2.90
N GLY A 692 -24.93 32.98 -2.85
CA GLY A 692 -24.19 34.08 -3.49
C GLY A 692 -24.13 33.92 -5.02
N SER A 693 -23.59 34.90 -5.75
CA SER A 693 -23.50 34.86 -7.22
C SER A 693 -22.67 33.69 -7.77
N ASN A 694 -21.83 33.04 -6.95
CA ASN A 694 -21.00 31.89 -7.31
C ASN A 694 -21.41 30.63 -6.53
N ALA A 695 -21.44 29.46 -7.18
CA ALA A 695 -21.81 28.16 -6.58
C ALA A 695 -20.88 27.73 -5.43
N ASP A 696 -19.58 27.98 -5.61
CA ASP A 696 -18.51 27.44 -4.76
C ASP A 696 -17.95 28.45 -3.74
N ALA A 697 -18.42 29.69 -3.75
CA ALA A 697 -17.91 30.73 -2.87
C ALA A 697 -18.74 30.80 -1.58
N ILE A 698 -18.10 30.49 -0.45
CA ILE A 698 -18.70 30.65 0.88
C ILE A 698 -18.92 32.14 1.14
N LEU A 699 -20.18 32.53 1.36
CA LEU A 699 -20.52 33.90 1.71
C LEU A 699 -19.88 34.28 3.06
N PRO A 700 -19.40 35.52 3.24
CA PRO A 700 -18.85 35.96 4.53
C PRO A 700 -19.82 35.74 5.72
N ARG A 701 -21.13 35.85 5.47
CA ARG A 701 -22.21 35.59 6.44
C ARG A 701 -22.32 34.13 6.85
N ASP A 702 -21.93 33.21 5.97
CA ASP A 702 -22.05 31.76 6.20
C ASP A 702 -20.77 31.16 6.79
N ARG A 703 -19.69 31.94 6.95
CA ARG A 703 -18.39 31.44 7.44
C ARG A 703 -18.47 30.87 8.87
N THR A 704 -19.21 31.53 9.76
CA THR A 704 -19.42 31.08 11.15
C THR A 704 -20.27 29.81 11.19
N LEU A 705 -21.32 29.73 10.36
CA LEU A 705 -22.15 28.54 10.22
C LEU A 705 -21.34 27.36 9.64
N VAL A 706 -20.59 27.57 8.56
CA VAL A 706 -19.73 26.55 7.93
C VAL A 706 -18.67 26.05 8.92
N TRP A 707 -18.06 26.93 9.69
CA TRP A 707 -17.13 26.56 10.77
C TRP A 707 -17.79 25.61 11.78
N ASN A 708 -18.92 26.02 12.36
CA ASN A 708 -19.62 25.22 13.36
C ASN A 708 -20.13 23.88 12.80
N LEU A 709 -20.61 23.86 11.55
CA LEU A 709 -21.07 22.62 10.90
C LEU A 709 -19.92 21.65 10.60
N ASN A 710 -18.76 22.15 10.17
CA ASN A 710 -17.59 21.30 9.93
C ASN A 710 -17.07 20.63 11.22
N ILE A 711 -17.13 21.34 12.34
CA ILE A 711 -16.76 20.80 13.66
C ILE A 711 -17.85 19.85 14.17
N LEU A 712 -19.12 20.17 13.96
CA LEU A 712 -20.21 19.25 14.28
C LEU A 712 -20.06 17.92 13.53
N ASN A 713 -19.74 17.98 12.24
CA ASN A 713 -19.49 16.82 11.38
C ASN A 713 -18.44 15.86 11.97
N THR A 714 -17.32 16.38 12.50
CA THR A 714 -16.30 15.51 13.11
C THR A 714 -16.73 14.90 14.43
N ILE A 715 -17.41 15.67 15.27
CA ILE A 715 -17.89 15.22 16.57
C ILE A 715 -18.98 14.15 16.39
N ILE A 716 -19.87 14.32 15.41
CA ILE A 716 -20.90 13.33 15.09
C ILE A 716 -20.29 12.07 14.50
N GLY A 717 -19.29 12.22 13.61
CA GLY A 717 -18.58 11.11 12.99
C GLY A 717 -17.82 10.21 13.97
N SER A 718 -17.65 10.62 15.22
CA SER A 718 -17.02 9.84 16.28
C SER A 718 -18.02 9.27 17.30
N ASN A 719 -19.07 10.03 17.67
CA ASN A 719 -19.83 9.85 18.92
C ASN A 719 -21.35 9.73 18.75
N ALA A 720 -21.80 9.03 17.72
CA ALA A 720 -23.22 9.03 17.40
C ALA A 720 -24.12 8.33 18.45
N THR A 721 -23.55 7.46 19.29
CA THR A 721 -24.27 6.70 20.34
C THR A 721 -24.97 7.60 21.37
N TYR A 722 -24.49 8.83 21.59
CA TYR A 722 -25.07 9.77 22.55
C TYR A 722 -26.41 10.34 22.13
N PHE A 723 -26.69 10.39 20.83
CA PHE A 723 -27.97 10.86 20.33
C PHE A 723 -29.14 9.94 20.68
N LEU A 724 -28.88 8.69 21.07
CA LEU A 724 -29.89 7.78 21.61
C LEU A 724 -30.67 8.39 22.77
N ARG A 725 -30.03 9.23 23.60
CA ARG A 725 -30.67 9.88 24.76
C ARG A 725 -31.32 11.22 24.44
N LYS A 726 -31.04 11.78 23.26
CA LYS A 726 -31.41 13.15 22.83
C LYS A 726 -32.03 13.14 21.43
N GLU A 727 -32.92 12.17 21.17
CA GLU A 727 -33.55 12.02 19.85
C GLU A 727 -34.31 13.27 19.41
N GLU A 728 -35.04 13.92 20.32
CA GLU A 728 -35.83 15.11 19.99
C GLU A 728 -34.93 16.28 19.57
N GLU A 729 -33.85 16.53 20.32
CA GLU A 729 -32.86 17.55 19.95
C GLU A 729 -32.23 17.26 18.58
N LEU A 730 -31.88 15.99 18.31
CA LEU A 730 -31.34 15.58 17.01
C LEU A 730 -32.33 15.87 15.87
N ILE A 731 -33.60 15.46 16.02
CA ILE A 731 -34.62 15.68 14.99
C ILE A 731 -34.81 17.19 14.75
N THR A 732 -34.83 18.01 15.80
CA THR A 732 -34.95 19.47 15.63
C THR A 732 -33.74 20.08 14.91
N LEU A 733 -32.53 19.59 15.20
CA LEU A 733 -31.32 20.01 14.51
C LEU A 733 -31.38 19.63 13.03
N LEU A 734 -31.69 18.37 12.72
CA LEU A 734 -31.80 17.86 11.35
C LEU A 734 -32.91 18.57 10.55
N ASP A 735 -34.06 18.85 11.16
CA ASP A 735 -35.15 19.60 10.53
C ASP A 735 -34.76 21.04 10.18
N LYS A 736 -33.90 21.68 10.98
CA LYS A 736 -33.35 23.01 10.65
C LYS A 736 -32.30 22.93 9.55
N LEU A 737 -31.42 21.93 9.59
CA LEU A 737 -30.40 21.70 8.57
C LEU A 737 -31.00 21.40 7.18
N LEU A 738 -32.19 20.81 7.11
CA LEU A 738 -32.94 20.65 5.86
C LEU A 738 -33.30 21.98 5.16
N ARG A 739 -33.40 23.08 5.91
CA ARG A 739 -33.78 24.40 5.38
C ARG A 739 -32.61 25.11 4.70
N CYS A 740 -31.38 24.66 4.92
CA CYS A 740 -30.19 25.26 4.34
C CYS A 740 -30.09 24.96 2.83
N ARG A 741 -29.58 25.93 2.07
CA ARG A 741 -29.38 25.93 0.60
C ARG A 741 -27.90 26.17 0.26
N GLY A 742 -27.48 25.84 -0.96
CA GLY A 742 -26.12 26.05 -1.47
C GLY A 742 -25.05 25.17 -0.79
N PHE A 743 -23.80 25.64 -0.69
CA PHE A 743 -22.69 24.88 -0.07
C PHE A 743 -22.96 24.44 1.38
N VAL A 744 -23.81 25.15 2.12
CA VAL A 744 -24.21 24.74 3.49
C VAL A 744 -25.07 23.47 3.45
N SER A 745 -25.84 23.24 2.38
CA SER A 745 -26.68 22.05 2.23
C SER A 745 -25.84 20.79 2.02
N THR A 746 -24.69 20.87 1.33
CA THR A 746 -23.77 19.74 1.17
C THR A 746 -23.17 19.35 2.52
N LEU A 747 -22.77 20.31 3.34
CA LEU A 747 -22.26 20.07 4.69
C LEU A 747 -23.33 19.51 5.64
N ALA A 748 -24.56 20.00 5.55
CA ALA A 748 -25.71 19.45 6.27
C ALA A 748 -26.03 18.00 5.85
N SER A 749 -25.92 17.70 4.55
CA SER A 749 -26.10 16.34 4.03
C SER A 749 -24.98 15.41 4.50
N SER A 750 -23.75 15.93 4.53
CA SER A 750 -22.58 15.25 5.07
C SER A 750 -22.78 14.93 6.56
N CYS A 751 -23.29 15.87 7.36
CA CYS A 751 -23.66 15.68 8.77
C CYS A 751 -24.59 14.48 8.98
N MET A 752 -25.70 14.44 8.21
CA MET A 752 -26.66 13.34 8.25
C MET A 752 -26.00 12.02 7.84
N SER A 753 -25.19 12.04 6.78
CA SER A 753 -24.52 10.83 6.29
C SER A 753 -23.50 10.29 7.29
N GLN A 754 -22.74 11.16 7.98
CA GLN A 754 -21.76 10.76 8.98
C GLN A 754 -22.43 10.22 10.22
N LEU A 755 -23.56 10.80 10.64
CA LEU A 755 -24.36 10.27 11.75
C LEU A 755 -24.84 8.84 11.45
N VAL A 756 -25.47 8.65 10.29
CA VAL A 756 -26.00 7.34 9.88
C VAL A 756 -24.86 6.33 9.72
N THR A 757 -23.79 6.71 9.03
CA THR A 757 -22.62 5.83 8.83
C THR A 757 -21.99 5.45 10.16
N ARG A 758 -21.84 6.38 11.11
CA ARG A 758 -21.21 6.11 12.40
C ARG A 758 -22.05 5.22 13.32
N LEU A 759 -23.38 5.32 13.25
CA LEU A 759 -24.29 4.47 14.00
C LEU A 759 -24.33 3.03 13.47
N ILE A 760 -24.05 2.82 12.19
CA ILE A 760 -24.06 1.48 11.58
C ILE A 760 -22.65 0.85 11.57
N SER A 761 -21.61 1.65 11.33
CA SER A 761 -20.26 1.14 11.09
C SER A 761 -19.60 0.55 12.33
N VAL A 762 -18.83 -0.51 12.11
CA VAL A 762 -17.98 -1.16 13.11
C VAL A 762 -16.59 -0.56 13.06
N PHE A 763 -16.12 -0.06 14.19
CA PHE A 763 -14.81 0.57 14.29
C PHE A 763 -14.14 0.24 15.64
N PRO A 764 -12.80 0.29 15.73
CA PRO A 764 -12.11 0.18 16.99
C PRO A 764 -12.46 1.33 17.93
N THR A 765 -12.82 0.99 19.16
CA THR A 765 -12.87 1.95 20.25
C THR A 765 -11.61 1.80 21.06
N TYR A 766 -10.88 2.89 21.29
CA TYR A 766 -9.81 2.88 22.26
C TYR A 766 -10.43 2.91 23.64
N SER A 767 -10.30 1.82 24.41
CA SER A 767 -10.63 1.90 25.82
C SER A 767 -9.55 2.73 26.50
N LEU A 768 -9.90 3.84 27.15
CA LEU A 768 -9.02 4.58 28.08
C LEU A 768 -8.40 3.66 29.16
N LYS A 769 -8.99 2.47 29.36
CA LYS A 769 -8.52 1.40 30.25
C LYS A 769 -7.38 0.54 29.69
N THR A 770 -6.87 0.79 28.48
CA THR A 770 -5.62 0.14 28.03
C THR A 770 -4.48 0.68 28.88
N GLN A 771 -4.26 0.01 30.01
CA GLN A 771 -3.06 -0.08 30.83
C GLN A 771 -2.05 1.03 30.51
N HIS A 772 -2.05 2.11 31.30
CA HIS A 772 -0.91 3.02 31.34
C HIS A 772 0.34 2.17 31.46
N LEU A 773 1.15 2.17 30.40
CA LEU A 773 2.33 1.33 30.33
C LEU A 773 3.22 1.73 31.50
N THR A 774 3.63 0.73 32.29
CA THR A 774 4.63 0.97 33.32
C THR A 774 5.89 1.53 32.66
N THR A 775 6.68 2.32 33.39
CA THR A 775 7.92 2.92 32.84
C THR A 775 8.82 1.84 32.22
N ASP A 776 8.79 0.61 32.73
CA ASP A 776 9.53 -0.54 32.23
C ASP A 776 9.07 -1.08 30.85
N GLU A 777 7.86 -0.74 30.41
CA GLU A 777 7.25 -1.20 29.15
C GLU A 777 7.35 -0.19 28.01
N TRP A 778 7.90 1.01 28.26
CA TRP A 778 8.08 2.03 27.21
C TRP A 778 9.04 1.57 26.11
N GLY A 779 8.69 1.88 24.87
CA GLY A 779 9.46 1.52 23.67
C GLY A 779 9.51 0.02 23.35
N LYS A 780 9.00 -0.86 24.23
CA LYS A 780 8.96 -2.31 24.00
C LYS A 780 7.71 -2.69 23.21
N PRO A 781 7.80 -3.69 22.32
CA PRO A 781 6.65 -4.11 21.55
C PRO A 781 5.71 -4.99 22.39
N CYS A 782 4.48 -5.18 21.92
CA CYS A 782 3.48 -5.94 22.66
C CYS A 782 3.81 -7.43 22.76
N LYS A 783 3.60 -8.00 23.95
CA LYS A 783 3.73 -9.44 24.19
C LYS A 783 2.55 -10.19 23.55
N GLU A 784 2.82 -11.39 23.05
CA GLU A 784 1.81 -12.30 22.49
C GLU A 784 0.70 -12.58 23.52
N GLY A 785 -0.55 -12.26 23.18
CA GLY A 785 -1.73 -12.58 23.98
C GLY A 785 -2.19 -11.53 25.00
N SER A 786 -1.41 -10.47 25.28
CA SER A 786 -1.87 -9.38 26.17
C SER A 786 -2.78 -8.36 25.48
N PHE A 787 -2.77 -8.32 24.15
CA PHE A 787 -3.53 -7.36 23.38
C PHE A 787 -4.91 -7.89 22.99
N HIS A 788 -5.95 -7.15 23.37
CA HIS A 788 -7.33 -7.35 22.93
C HIS A 788 -7.90 -6.05 22.37
N MET A 789 -8.40 -6.10 21.14
CA MET A 789 -9.00 -4.94 20.49
C MET A 789 -10.44 -4.76 20.96
N CYS A 790 -10.77 -3.56 21.42
CA CYS A 790 -12.15 -3.19 21.74
C CYS A 790 -12.83 -2.67 20.47
N TRP A 791 -14.00 -3.21 20.15
CA TRP A 791 -14.80 -2.85 18.98
C TRP A 791 -16.09 -2.17 19.42
N ASN A 792 -16.49 -1.12 18.70
CA ASN A 792 -17.87 -0.66 18.75
C ASN A 792 -18.69 -1.50 17.78
N ILE A 793 -19.65 -2.25 18.30
CA ILE A 793 -20.59 -3.04 17.52
C ILE A 793 -21.96 -2.36 17.70
N PRO A 794 -22.69 -2.07 16.60
CA PRO A 794 -23.94 -1.33 16.69
C PRO A 794 -25.00 -2.10 17.50
N PHE A 795 -25.66 -1.39 18.42
CA PHE A 795 -26.76 -1.93 19.24
C PHE A 795 -28.11 -1.74 18.54
N GLU A 796 -29.09 -2.63 18.82
CA GLU A 796 -30.44 -2.56 18.22
C GLU A 796 -31.07 -1.16 18.30
N GLN A 797 -30.88 -0.43 19.42
CA GLN A 797 -31.40 0.94 19.58
C GLN A 797 -30.81 1.95 18.59
N GLU A 798 -29.52 1.81 18.23
CA GLU A 798 -28.84 2.68 17.25
C GLU A 798 -29.43 2.48 15.86
N ILE A 799 -29.78 1.24 15.58
CA ILE A 799 -30.35 0.82 14.31
C ILE A 799 -31.77 1.33 14.19
N ASP A 800 -32.58 1.22 15.25
CA ASP A 800 -33.94 1.74 15.29
C ASP A 800 -33.95 3.25 14.98
N LEU A 801 -33.02 3.99 15.58
CA LEU A 801 -32.85 5.41 15.35
C LEU A 801 -32.46 5.70 13.90
N VAL A 802 -31.51 4.94 13.34
CA VAL A 802 -31.11 5.09 11.94
C VAL A 802 -32.26 4.81 10.98
N VAL A 803 -33.02 3.74 11.19
CA VAL A 803 -34.18 3.39 10.33
C VAL A 803 -35.25 4.48 10.42
N LYS A 804 -35.50 5.02 11.61
CA LYS A 804 -36.43 6.14 11.83
C LYS A 804 -35.98 7.41 11.10
N VAL A 805 -34.68 7.76 11.18
CA VAL A 805 -34.09 8.91 10.47
C VAL A 805 -34.15 8.70 8.95
N CYS A 806 -33.73 7.54 8.44
CA CYS A 806 -33.76 7.22 7.02
C CYS A 806 -35.19 7.27 6.48
N ASN A 807 -36.14 6.63 7.16
CA ASN A 807 -37.55 6.62 6.76
C ASN A 807 -38.12 8.04 6.70
N ARG A 808 -37.92 8.86 7.73
CA ARG A 808 -38.43 10.24 7.75
C ARG A 808 -37.81 11.09 6.63
N TYR A 809 -36.49 11.16 6.56
CA TYR A 809 -35.81 12.12 5.69
C TYR A 809 -35.76 11.68 4.22
N MET A 810 -35.58 10.38 3.93
CA MET A 810 -35.65 9.89 2.55
C MET A 810 -37.06 10.05 1.99
N MET A 811 -38.11 9.71 2.76
CA MET A 811 -39.50 9.90 2.32
C MET A 811 -39.81 11.38 2.05
N LEU A 812 -39.43 12.28 2.96
CA LEU A 812 -39.63 13.72 2.77
C LEU A 812 -38.92 14.24 1.52
N CYS A 813 -37.67 13.82 1.26
CA CYS A 813 -36.95 14.24 0.06
C CYS A 813 -37.58 13.67 -1.21
N MET A 814 -37.98 12.39 -1.21
CA MET A 814 -38.67 11.75 -2.33
C MET A 814 -40.02 12.41 -2.65
N ASP A 815 -40.86 12.65 -1.63
CA ASP A 815 -42.16 13.31 -1.78
C ASP A 815 -42.01 14.73 -2.34
N ARG A 816 -40.99 15.47 -1.87
CA ARG A 816 -40.69 16.82 -2.37
C ARG A 816 -40.21 16.81 -3.80
N LEU A 817 -39.30 15.90 -4.18
CA LEU A 817 -38.83 15.78 -5.56
C LEU A 817 -39.95 15.37 -6.52
N GLN A 818 -40.78 14.41 -6.12
CA GLN A 818 -41.97 14.00 -6.87
C GLN A 818 -42.91 15.19 -7.10
N HIS A 819 -43.23 15.95 -6.04
CA HIS A 819 -44.09 17.12 -6.17
C HIS A 819 -43.47 18.25 -7.02
N LEU A 820 -42.16 18.50 -6.89
CA LEU A 820 -41.48 19.59 -7.59
C LEU A 820 -41.26 19.33 -9.07
N ILE A 821 -40.97 18.08 -9.46
CA ILE A 821 -40.60 17.71 -10.83
C ILE A 821 -41.77 17.06 -11.57
N ILE A 822 -42.45 16.10 -10.94
CA ILE A 822 -43.48 15.26 -11.59
C ILE A 822 -44.84 15.96 -11.57
N ASP A 823 -45.28 16.47 -10.41
CA ASP A 823 -46.63 17.02 -10.24
C ASP A 823 -46.76 18.46 -10.76
N ARG A 824 -45.75 19.31 -10.50
CA ARG A 824 -45.80 20.74 -10.86
C ARG A 824 -45.37 21.09 -12.28
N LYS A 825 -44.67 20.21 -13.01
CA LYS A 825 -44.14 20.40 -14.38
C LYS A 825 -43.86 21.88 -14.74
N LEU A 826 -42.92 22.52 -14.03
CA LEU A 826 -42.65 23.95 -14.24
C LEU A 826 -42.09 24.21 -15.64
N THR A 827 -42.65 25.20 -16.34
CA THR A 827 -42.20 25.66 -17.66
C THR A 827 -41.04 26.67 -17.59
N ASN A 828 -40.83 27.33 -16.44
CA ASN A 828 -39.71 28.27 -16.23
C ASN A 828 -39.00 27.94 -14.90
N ALA A 829 -37.79 27.37 -14.96
CA ALA A 829 -37.00 27.09 -13.78
C ALA A 829 -36.49 28.40 -13.14
N THR A 830 -36.82 28.65 -11.86
CA THR A 830 -36.18 29.70 -11.07
C THR A 830 -34.91 29.16 -10.45
N ILE A 831 -33.90 30.02 -10.24
CA ILE A 831 -32.63 29.64 -9.60
C ILE A 831 -32.87 28.97 -8.23
N GLU A 832 -33.86 29.46 -7.47
CA GLU A 832 -34.23 28.88 -6.18
C GLU A 832 -34.81 27.46 -6.30
N TRP A 833 -35.58 27.18 -7.35
CA TRP A 833 -36.13 25.85 -7.60
C TRP A 833 -35.02 24.85 -7.95
N VAL A 834 -34.06 25.27 -8.77
CA VAL A 834 -32.89 24.47 -9.17
C VAL A 834 -32.05 24.08 -7.95
N ASP A 835 -31.80 25.04 -7.07
CA ASP A 835 -31.02 24.82 -5.84
C ASP A 835 -31.76 23.89 -4.85
N GLU A 836 -33.10 24.00 -4.75
CA GLU A 836 -33.90 23.08 -3.94
C GLU A 836 -33.82 21.64 -4.46
N VAL A 837 -34.01 21.44 -5.77
CA VAL A 837 -33.91 20.13 -6.40
C VAL A 837 -32.52 19.53 -6.22
N ASN A 838 -31.46 20.30 -6.47
CA ASN A 838 -30.07 19.87 -6.28
C ASN A 838 -29.80 19.45 -4.83
N SER A 839 -30.25 20.25 -3.86
CA SER A 839 -30.06 19.95 -2.44
C SER A 839 -30.76 18.65 -2.04
N TYR A 840 -31.96 18.36 -2.56
CA TYR A 840 -32.65 17.10 -2.28
C TYR A 840 -31.99 15.90 -2.95
N LEU A 841 -31.52 16.03 -4.20
CA LEU A 841 -30.78 14.96 -4.89
C LEU A 841 -29.45 14.64 -4.19
N GLU A 842 -28.71 15.65 -3.77
CA GLU A 842 -27.46 15.48 -3.02
C GLU A 842 -27.72 14.76 -1.68
N ARG A 843 -28.73 15.21 -0.92
CA ARG A 843 -29.15 14.56 0.34
C ARG A 843 -29.52 13.10 0.13
N LEU A 844 -30.33 12.79 -0.87
CA LEU A 844 -30.70 11.42 -1.18
C LEU A 844 -29.47 10.57 -1.52
N GLY A 845 -28.57 11.09 -2.34
CA GLY A 845 -27.31 10.41 -2.66
C GLY A 845 -26.48 10.11 -1.42
N PHE A 846 -26.25 11.10 -0.54
CA PHE A 846 -25.50 10.93 0.71
C PHE A 846 -26.18 9.99 1.71
N MET A 847 -27.51 9.97 1.78
CA MET A 847 -28.25 9.07 2.66
C MET A 847 -28.23 7.63 2.13
N CYS A 848 -28.29 7.44 0.80
CA CYS A 848 -28.14 6.12 0.18
C CYS A 848 -26.77 5.53 0.48
N SER A 849 -25.72 6.34 0.31
CA SER A 849 -24.36 5.91 0.59
C SER A 849 -24.17 5.60 2.08
N ALA A 850 -24.75 6.40 2.99
CA ALA A 850 -24.62 6.19 4.43
C ALA A 850 -25.38 4.94 4.94
N SER A 851 -26.52 4.63 4.34
CA SER A 851 -27.35 3.47 4.70
C SER A 851 -26.96 2.18 3.94
N ALA A 852 -25.86 2.20 3.19
CA ALA A 852 -25.41 1.09 2.35
C ALA A 852 -25.32 -0.24 3.10
N GLU A 853 -24.77 -0.23 4.32
CA GLU A 853 -24.58 -1.41 5.18
C GLU A 853 -25.92 -2.05 5.65
N LEU A 854 -27.05 -1.35 5.50
CA LEU A 854 -28.39 -1.88 5.84
C LEU A 854 -29.08 -2.59 4.68
N PHE A 855 -28.65 -2.38 3.43
CA PHE A 855 -29.26 -3.00 2.25
C PHE A 855 -28.63 -4.37 2.01
N ARG A 856 -29.43 -5.45 2.03
CA ARG A 856 -28.93 -6.83 1.88
C ARG A 856 -29.08 -7.37 0.47
N ILE A 857 -27.99 -7.91 -0.09
CA ILE A 857 -28.02 -8.53 -1.42
C ILE A 857 -28.97 -9.73 -1.30
N PRO A 858 -30.01 -9.85 -2.13
CA PRO A 858 -30.86 -11.02 -2.13
C PRO A 858 -29.96 -12.26 -2.27
N ASP A 859 -29.96 -13.12 -1.25
CA ASP A 859 -29.16 -14.33 -1.18
C ASP A 859 -29.70 -15.33 -2.22
N GLN A 860 -29.43 -15.07 -3.49
CA GLN A 860 -29.33 -16.13 -4.48
C GLN A 860 -27.92 -16.72 -4.30
N GLU A 861 -27.76 -17.47 -3.22
CA GLU A 861 -26.68 -18.43 -3.08
C GLU A 861 -26.76 -19.39 -4.28
N PHE A 862 -25.63 -19.56 -4.96
CA PHE A 862 -25.41 -20.62 -5.95
C PHE A 862 -26.61 -20.88 -6.87
N VAL A 863 -26.74 -20.13 -7.98
CA VAL A 863 -27.57 -20.61 -9.07
C VAL A 863 -26.72 -21.64 -9.81
N PRO A 864 -27.04 -22.95 -9.74
CA PRO A 864 -26.26 -23.98 -10.43
C PRO A 864 -26.19 -23.63 -11.92
N GLU A 865 -25.07 -23.99 -12.56
CA GLU A 865 -24.72 -23.76 -13.98
C GLU A 865 -25.74 -24.29 -15.02
N SER A 866 -27.00 -24.58 -14.65
CA SER A 866 -27.99 -25.23 -15.50
C SER A 866 -28.61 -24.35 -16.59
N GLU A 867 -28.37 -23.04 -16.61
CA GLU A 867 -28.81 -22.17 -17.71
C GLU A 867 -27.62 -21.74 -18.56
N TYR A 868 -27.56 -22.31 -19.78
CA TYR A 868 -26.70 -21.84 -20.87
C TYR A 868 -27.09 -20.39 -21.22
N ASP A 869 -26.33 -19.42 -20.71
CA ASP A 869 -26.41 -18.02 -21.14
C ASP A 869 -25.27 -17.73 -22.13
N GLU A 870 -25.59 -17.36 -23.37
CA GLU A 870 -24.62 -16.84 -24.35
C GLU A 870 -23.81 -15.65 -23.78
N ASP A 871 -24.41 -14.91 -22.84
CA ASP A 871 -23.77 -13.80 -22.15
C ASP A 871 -22.56 -14.24 -21.30
N ASN A 872 -22.65 -15.38 -20.61
CA ASN A 872 -21.56 -15.91 -19.78
C ASN A 872 -20.35 -16.35 -20.63
N MET A 873 -20.55 -16.67 -21.91
CA MET A 873 -19.50 -17.09 -22.84
C MET A 873 -18.46 -15.99 -23.06
N TYR A 874 -18.88 -14.73 -23.07
CA TYR A 874 -17.99 -13.59 -23.33
C TYR A 874 -17.56 -12.86 -22.06
N THR A 875 -18.40 -12.79 -21.02
CA THR A 875 -18.11 -12.02 -19.80
C THR A 875 -17.35 -12.78 -18.72
N ALA A 876 -17.37 -14.12 -18.76
CA ALA A 876 -16.82 -14.99 -17.72
C ALA A 876 -17.36 -14.69 -16.30
N ASP A 877 -18.66 -14.38 -16.17
CA ASP A 877 -19.33 -14.00 -14.91
C ASP A 877 -19.67 -15.20 -13.98
N PHE A 878 -18.70 -16.06 -13.66
CA PHE A 878 -18.79 -17.10 -12.60
C PHE A 878 -18.92 -16.60 -11.16
N GLU A 879 -19.39 -17.50 -10.30
CA GLU A 879 -19.57 -17.36 -8.86
C GLU A 879 -18.28 -16.91 -8.15
N TYR A 880 -18.41 -15.96 -7.22
CA TYR A 880 -17.31 -15.42 -6.41
C TYR A 880 -17.35 -16.08 -5.04
N VAL A 881 -16.18 -16.36 -4.47
CA VAL A 881 -16.07 -16.87 -3.10
C VAL A 881 -16.26 -15.72 -2.13
N ARG A 882 -17.44 -15.62 -1.51
CA ARG A 882 -17.72 -14.64 -0.44
C ARG A 882 -17.05 -15.07 0.86
N SER A 883 -16.39 -14.16 1.56
CA SER A 883 -16.07 -14.32 2.98
C SER A 883 -17.38 -14.44 3.76
N LYS A 884 -17.54 -15.43 4.66
CA LYS A 884 -18.70 -15.45 5.59
C LYS A 884 -18.47 -14.55 6.79
N SER A 885 -17.62 -13.52 6.70
CA SER A 885 -17.61 -12.45 7.70
C SER A 885 -19.02 -11.86 7.74
N HIS A 886 -19.83 -12.43 8.64
CA HIS A 886 -21.23 -12.12 8.81
C HIS A 886 -21.25 -10.75 9.48
N CYS A 887 -21.16 -9.69 8.69
CA CYS A 887 -21.51 -8.34 9.16
C CYS A 887 -23.03 -8.19 9.26
N ARG A 888 -23.73 -9.30 9.56
CA ARG A 888 -25.15 -9.37 9.84
C ARG A 888 -25.28 -9.28 11.35
N TRP A 889 -25.14 -8.09 11.92
CA TRP A 889 -25.83 -7.87 13.19
C TRP A 889 -27.34 -7.98 12.91
N ALA A 890 -28.11 -8.47 13.89
CA ALA A 890 -29.46 -8.97 13.68
C ALA A 890 -30.47 -7.85 13.37
N ILE A 891 -30.49 -7.35 12.13
CA ILE A 891 -31.57 -6.49 11.62
C ILE A 891 -32.87 -7.28 11.76
N THR A 892 -33.80 -6.76 12.55
CA THR A 892 -35.14 -7.35 12.69
C THR A 892 -35.80 -7.41 11.30
N THR A 893 -36.67 -8.40 11.08
CA THR A 893 -37.40 -8.53 9.81
C THR A 893 -38.20 -7.28 9.46
N GLN A 894 -38.64 -6.52 10.48
CA GLN A 894 -39.35 -5.25 10.34
C GLN A 894 -38.44 -4.15 9.78
N HIS A 895 -37.27 -3.92 10.37
CA HIS A 895 -36.32 -2.91 9.88
C HIS A 895 -35.89 -3.18 8.45
N ARG A 896 -35.69 -4.46 8.10
CA ARG A 896 -35.41 -4.86 6.72
C ARG A 896 -36.52 -4.44 5.76
N SER A 897 -37.77 -4.77 6.08
CA SER A 897 -38.90 -4.47 5.18
C SER A 897 -39.04 -2.97 4.89
N ILE A 898 -38.73 -2.12 5.87
CA ILE A 898 -38.78 -0.67 5.72
C ILE A 898 -37.67 -0.19 4.78
N MET A 899 -36.42 -0.64 5.00
CA MET A 899 -35.28 -0.21 4.17
C MET A 899 -35.39 -0.72 2.73
N ASP A 900 -35.85 -1.96 2.52
CA ASP A 900 -36.09 -2.52 1.19
C ASP A 900 -37.17 -1.72 0.44
N ALA A 901 -38.28 -1.37 1.12
CA ALA A 901 -39.34 -0.55 0.54
C ALA A 901 -38.87 0.87 0.19
N LEU A 902 -38.04 1.49 1.04
CA LEU A 902 -37.44 2.80 0.75
C LEU A 902 -36.55 2.75 -0.49
N ARG A 903 -35.73 1.70 -0.61
CA ARG A 903 -34.82 1.51 -1.75
C ARG A 903 -35.58 1.24 -3.06
N GLU A 904 -36.63 0.41 -3.01
CA GLU A 904 -37.48 0.14 -4.16
C GLU A 904 -38.18 1.41 -4.64
N ARG A 905 -38.76 2.17 -3.70
CA ARG A 905 -39.39 3.47 -3.99
C ARG A 905 -38.40 4.44 -4.62
N LEU A 906 -37.21 4.59 -4.03
CA LEU A 906 -36.18 5.47 -4.58
C LEU A 906 -35.76 5.05 -5.99
N GLY A 907 -35.55 3.76 -6.22
CA GLY A 907 -35.21 3.23 -7.54
C GLY A 907 -36.28 3.56 -8.59
N SER A 908 -37.56 3.41 -8.25
CA SER A 908 -38.67 3.78 -9.15
C SER A 908 -38.70 5.28 -9.45
N LEU A 909 -38.50 6.12 -8.43
CA LEU A 909 -38.47 7.57 -8.57
C LEU A 909 -37.28 8.04 -9.41
N LEU A 910 -36.09 7.47 -9.24
CA LEU A 910 -34.93 7.79 -10.07
C LEU A 910 -35.16 7.43 -11.55
N ILE A 911 -35.79 6.30 -11.84
CA ILE A 911 -36.14 5.92 -13.23
C ILE A 911 -37.11 6.94 -13.85
N GLU A 912 -38.13 7.36 -13.10
CA GLU A 912 -39.09 8.37 -13.56
C GLU A 912 -38.43 9.73 -13.76
N LEU A 913 -37.60 10.18 -12.81
CA LEU A 913 -36.85 11.42 -12.91
C LEU A 913 -35.88 11.43 -14.09
N HIS A 914 -35.14 10.33 -14.32
CA HIS A 914 -34.24 10.20 -15.45
C HIS A 914 -34.98 10.38 -16.77
N ARG A 915 -36.11 9.70 -16.96
CA ARG A 915 -36.93 9.82 -18.17
C ARG A 915 -37.41 11.26 -18.38
N ILE A 916 -38.04 11.86 -17.36
CA ILE A 916 -38.63 13.20 -17.49
C ILE A 916 -37.56 14.26 -17.78
N MET A 917 -36.42 14.19 -17.10
CA MET A 917 -35.38 15.22 -17.19
C MET A 917 -34.58 15.11 -18.48
N PHE A 918 -34.18 13.91 -18.90
CA PHE A 918 -33.41 13.73 -20.14
C PHE A 918 -34.26 13.80 -21.42
N ASP A 919 -35.59 13.56 -21.34
CA ASP A 919 -36.51 13.80 -22.46
C ASP A 919 -36.88 15.30 -22.62
N SER A 920 -36.61 16.13 -21.60
CA SER A 920 -36.89 17.57 -21.64
C SER A 920 -35.73 18.37 -22.25
N VAL A 921 -36.02 19.26 -23.19
CA VAL A 921 -35.00 19.99 -23.99
C VAL A 921 -34.32 21.12 -23.18
N ASP A 922 -34.93 21.60 -22.09
CA ASP A 922 -34.51 22.81 -21.35
C ASP A 922 -34.00 22.53 -19.92
N SER A 923 -33.54 21.31 -19.62
CA SER A 923 -33.06 20.96 -18.26
C SER A 923 -31.69 21.53 -17.91
N ASP A 924 -31.55 22.08 -16.71
CA ASP A 924 -30.28 22.61 -16.20
C ASP A 924 -29.19 21.53 -16.04
N VAL A 925 -27.98 21.86 -16.50
CA VAL A 925 -26.80 20.96 -16.47
C VAL A 925 -26.45 20.50 -15.04
N SER A 926 -26.65 21.37 -14.04
CA SER A 926 -26.35 21.05 -12.64
C SER A 926 -27.26 19.94 -12.07
N ILE A 927 -28.55 19.98 -12.41
CA ILE A 927 -29.53 18.98 -11.96
C ILE A 927 -29.26 17.63 -12.61
N LEU A 928 -29.00 17.63 -13.92
CA LEU A 928 -28.66 16.40 -14.65
C LEU A 928 -27.37 15.76 -14.09
N LYS A 929 -26.37 16.57 -13.78
CA LYS A 929 -25.13 16.11 -13.12
C LYS A 929 -25.41 15.49 -11.75
N ASN A 930 -26.16 16.17 -10.89
CA ASN A 930 -26.48 15.68 -9.55
C ASN A 930 -27.38 14.44 -9.57
N LEU A 931 -28.27 14.31 -10.55
CA LEU A 931 -29.07 13.10 -10.79
C LEU A 931 -28.17 11.91 -11.12
N VAL A 932 -27.23 12.05 -12.06
CA VAL A 932 -26.27 11.00 -12.42
C VAL A 932 -25.39 10.62 -11.21
N ILE A 933 -24.97 11.58 -10.38
CA ILE A 933 -24.24 11.31 -9.15
C ILE A 933 -25.10 10.50 -8.16
N CYS A 934 -26.38 10.85 -8.01
CA CYS A 934 -27.30 10.13 -7.15
C CYS A 934 -27.56 8.70 -7.66
N GLU A 935 -27.70 8.52 -8.97
CA GLU A 935 -27.80 7.19 -9.61
C GLU A 935 -26.55 6.35 -9.39
N ASN A 936 -25.36 6.94 -9.53
CA ASN A 936 -24.10 6.25 -9.26
C ASN A 936 -24.03 5.77 -7.81
N LYS A 937 -24.34 6.65 -6.83
CA LYS A 937 -24.35 6.28 -5.41
C LYS A 937 -25.37 5.18 -5.13
N PHE A 938 -26.56 5.25 -5.71
CA PHE A 938 -27.58 4.20 -5.58
C PHE A 938 -27.09 2.85 -6.11
N LEU A 939 -26.41 2.83 -7.26
CA LEU A 939 -25.94 1.60 -7.91
C LEU A 939 -24.69 1.01 -7.25
N SER A 940 -23.75 1.86 -6.84
CA SER A 940 -22.45 1.46 -6.26
C SER A 940 -22.52 1.13 -4.77
N ASP A 941 -23.31 1.86 -3.98
CA ASP A 941 -23.33 1.70 -2.52
C ASP A 941 -24.34 0.65 -2.07
N TYR A 942 -23.82 -0.50 -1.68
CA TYR A 942 -24.60 -1.67 -1.29
C TYR A 942 -23.76 -2.57 -0.37
N ASP A 943 -24.20 -2.91 0.85
CA ASP A 943 -23.43 -3.61 1.91
C ASP A 943 -22.12 -2.92 2.34
N TYR A 944 -21.44 -2.20 1.46
CA TYR A 944 -20.21 -1.45 1.67
C TYR A 944 -20.29 -0.10 0.94
N PRO A 945 -20.11 1.04 1.63
CA PRO A 945 -20.26 2.36 1.04
C PRO A 945 -19.00 2.76 0.28
N VAL A 946 -18.85 2.25 -0.95
CA VAL A 946 -17.70 2.54 -1.81
C VAL A 946 -17.56 4.03 -2.06
N SER A 947 -18.66 4.75 -2.35
CA SER A 947 -18.61 6.17 -2.70
C SER A 947 -18.19 7.07 -1.54
N LEU A 948 -18.51 6.68 -0.29
CA LEU A 948 -18.05 7.38 0.91
C LEU A 948 -16.58 7.10 1.20
N LEU A 949 -16.06 5.92 0.83
CA LEU A 949 -14.70 5.50 1.15
C LEU A 949 -13.70 5.80 0.01
N SER A 950 -14.17 5.89 -1.25
CA SER A 950 -13.38 6.20 -2.46
C SER A 950 -13.25 7.70 -2.75
N GLY A 951 -14.12 8.54 -2.18
CA GLY A 951 -14.07 9.98 -2.36
C GLY A 951 -12.72 10.58 -1.96
N ARG A 952 -12.11 11.39 -2.83
CA ARG A 952 -10.80 12.05 -2.62
C ARG A 952 -10.69 12.83 -1.31
N ASP A 953 -11.82 13.28 -0.77
CA ASP A 953 -11.89 14.03 0.49
C ASP A 953 -12.17 13.14 1.71
N TYR A 954 -12.60 11.89 1.55
CA TYR A 954 -12.71 10.93 2.65
C TYR A 954 -11.46 10.03 2.74
N SER A 955 -10.85 9.73 1.58
CA SER A 955 -9.63 8.93 1.44
C SER A 955 -8.39 9.57 2.07
N ASN A 956 -8.37 10.89 2.31
CA ASN A 956 -7.22 11.56 2.93
C ASN A 956 -7.34 11.64 4.46
N TYR A 957 -8.54 11.85 5.01
CA TYR A 957 -8.74 11.94 6.46
C TYR A 957 -8.93 10.56 7.11
N LEU A 958 -9.36 9.55 6.35
CA LEU A 958 -9.61 8.18 6.82
C LEU A 958 -8.86 7.10 6.00
N ASN A 959 -7.77 7.39 5.27
CA ASN A 959 -6.71 6.39 5.02
C ASN A 959 -5.68 6.45 6.16
N PRO A 960 -5.95 5.80 7.30
CA PRO A 960 -4.92 5.56 8.28
C PRO A 960 -3.80 4.69 7.68
N THR A 961 -4.06 3.88 6.64
CA THR A 961 -3.02 3.12 5.93
C THR A 961 -1.80 3.98 5.53
N LEU A 962 -1.97 5.14 4.89
CA LEU A 962 -0.83 5.98 4.48
C LEU A 962 -0.11 6.64 5.69
N ARG A 963 -0.87 7.24 6.61
CA ARG A 963 -0.30 7.90 7.81
C ARG A 963 0.47 6.93 8.69
N TYR A 964 -0.06 5.72 8.84
CA TYR A 964 0.52 4.68 9.69
C TYR A 964 1.66 3.95 8.98
N THR A 965 1.64 3.79 7.65
CA THR A 965 2.82 3.26 6.91
C THR A 965 4.08 4.08 7.11
N ASN A 966 3.96 5.41 7.28
CA ASN A 966 5.11 6.26 7.57
C ASN A 966 5.67 6.02 8.98
N LEU A 967 4.80 5.74 9.96
CA LEU A 967 5.20 5.43 11.34
C LEU A 967 5.77 4.01 11.46
N LEU A 968 5.17 3.04 10.78
CA LEU A 968 5.59 1.62 10.79
C LEU A 968 7.07 1.46 10.45
N LYS A 969 7.58 2.27 9.51
CA LYS A 969 9.00 2.29 9.13
C LYS A 969 9.91 2.33 10.36
N PHE A 970 9.59 3.12 11.39
CA PHE A 970 10.39 3.32 12.61
C PHE A 970 10.31 2.17 13.62
N PHE A 971 9.37 1.23 13.45
CA PHE A 971 9.16 0.09 14.34
C PHE A 971 9.43 -1.27 13.67
N ASP A 972 9.54 -1.35 12.35
CA ASP A 972 9.67 -2.62 11.59
C ASP A 972 10.85 -3.55 11.98
N PHE A 973 11.85 -3.04 12.70
CA PHE A 973 13.11 -3.75 13.02
C PHE A 973 13.33 -4.03 14.51
N VAL A 974 12.30 -3.89 15.35
CA VAL A 974 12.42 -4.33 16.75
C VAL A 974 12.61 -5.86 16.76
N PRO A 975 13.68 -6.39 17.39
CA PRO A 975 14.15 -7.79 17.29
C PRO A 975 13.19 -8.88 17.85
N GLN A 976 11.90 -8.59 17.99
CA GLN A 976 10.94 -9.44 18.68
C GLN A 976 9.92 -10.05 17.71
N LYS A 977 9.33 -11.18 18.13
CA LYS A 977 8.31 -11.95 17.39
C LYS A 977 7.11 -11.09 16.96
N GLN A 978 6.86 -9.97 17.65
CA GLN A 978 5.98 -8.90 17.21
C GLN A 978 6.72 -7.56 17.40
N PRO A 979 6.97 -6.78 16.35
CA PRO A 979 7.71 -5.52 16.46
C PRO A 979 6.82 -4.30 16.74
N TYR A 980 5.50 -4.47 16.73
CA TYR A 980 4.54 -3.37 16.74
C TYR A 980 4.02 -3.04 18.14
N SER A 981 3.85 -1.74 18.42
CA SER A 981 3.14 -1.26 19.61
C SER A 981 1.65 -1.61 19.53
N ALA A 982 0.95 -1.60 20.68
CA ALA A 982 -0.48 -1.89 20.78
C ALA A 982 -1.31 -1.03 19.81
N MET A 983 -0.94 0.24 19.68
CA MET A 983 -1.62 1.18 18.79
C MET A 983 -1.45 0.80 17.32
N LEU A 984 -0.23 0.46 16.89
CA LEU A 984 0.06 0.05 15.51
C LEU A 984 -0.59 -1.31 15.18
N LEU A 985 -0.61 -2.25 16.14
CA LEU A 985 -1.32 -3.52 16.00
C LEU A 985 -2.82 -3.32 15.83
N SER A 986 -3.45 -2.49 16.68
CA SER A 986 -4.88 -2.16 16.58
C SER A 986 -5.23 -1.63 15.19
N HIS A 987 -4.33 -0.84 14.61
CA HIS A 987 -4.53 -0.26 13.30
C HIS A 987 -4.43 -1.30 12.19
N ASN A 988 -3.39 -2.15 12.21
CA ASN A 988 -3.23 -3.23 11.25
C ASN A 988 -4.42 -4.21 11.26
N ILE A 989 -4.97 -4.51 12.44
CA ILE A 989 -6.17 -5.35 12.57
C ILE A 989 -7.38 -4.65 11.95
N TYR A 990 -7.56 -3.34 12.16
CA TYR A 990 -8.64 -2.58 11.55
C TYR A 990 -8.55 -2.53 10.02
N VAL A 991 -7.36 -2.37 9.45
CA VAL A 991 -7.15 -2.43 7.99
C VAL A 991 -7.50 -3.80 7.45
N ASN A 992 -7.11 -4.88 8.14
CA ASN A 992 -7.50 -6.23 7.76
C ASN A 992 -9.02 -6.42 7.82
N TYR A 993 -9.70 -5.89 8.86
CA TYR A 993 -11.16 -5.88 8.93
C TYR A 993 -11.80 -5.16 7.73
N GLN A 994 -11.32 -3.97 7.36
CA GLN A 994 -11.79 -3.24 6.19
C GLN A 994 -11.57 -4.01 4.89
N ASN A 995 -10.47 -4.77 4.77
CA ASN A 995 -10.24 -5.67 3.64
C ASN A 995 -11.27 -6.81 3.62
N HIS A 996 -11.61 -7.43 4.76
CA HIS A 996 -12.68 -8.43 4.81
C HIS A 996 -14.05 -7.85 4.43
N MET A 997 -14.35 -6.60 4.82
CA MET A 997 -15.57 -5.88 4.44
C MET A 997 -15.64 -5.58 2.95
N CYS A 998 -14.60 -4.93 2.40
CA CYS A 998 -14.47 -4.66 0.96
C CYS A 998 -14.66 -5.90 0.09
N ARG A 999 -14.29 -7.07 0.60
CA ARG A 999 -14.30 -8.35 -0.13
C ARG A 999 -15.58 -9.16 0.08
N SER A 1000 -16.35 -8.86 1.13
CA SER A 1000 -17.73 -9.35 1.27
C SER A 1000 -18.65 -8.74 0.20
N PHE A 1001 -18.28 -7.53 -0.27
CA PHE A 1001 -18.90 -6.82 -1.37
C PHE A 1001 -18.41 -7.36 -2.73
N LEU A 1002 -19.27 -8.13 -3.41
CA LEU A 1002 -18.95 -8.80 -4.69
C LEU A 1002 -20.06 -8.56 -5.72
N SER A 1003 -19.69 -8.72 -7.00
CA SER A 1003 -20.64 -8.50 -8.09
C SER A 1003 -21.92 -9.33 -7.95
N ARG A 1004 -23.06 -8.70 -8.19
CA ARG A 1004 -24.39 -9.27 -8.03
C ARG A 1004 -25.18 -9.23 -9.35
N ILE A 1005 -26.27 -9.96 -9.37
CA ILE A 1005 -27.26 -9.86 -10.44
C ILE A 1005 -28.07 -8.58 -10.17
N PRO A 1006 -28.23 -7.68 -11.15
CA PRO A 1006 -29.03 -6.48 -10.97
C PRO A 1006 -30.49 -6.82 -10.70
N THR A 1007 -31.15 -6.03 -9.85
CA THR A 1007 -32.60 -5.99 -9.79
C THR A 1007 -33.19 -5.38 -11.08
N SER A 1008 -34.50 -5.53 -11.30
CA SER A 1008 -35.19 -4.94 -12.46
C SER A 1008 -34.94 -3.44 -12.59
N ASN A 1009 -35.05 -2.71 -11.48
CA ASN A 1009 -34.84 -1.26 -11.44
C ASN A 1009 -33.38 -0.88 -11.75
N GLU A 1010 -32.42 -1.59 -11.17
CA GLU A 1010 -30.99 -1.35 -11.41
C GLU A 1010 -30.59 -1.62 -12.85
N ARG A 1011 -31.14 -2.66 -13.48
CA ARG A 1011 -30.92 -2.96 -14.90
C ARG A 1011 -31.38 -1.81 -15.80
N ILE A 1012 -32.55 -1.23 -15.50
CA ILE A 1012 -33.08 -0.07 -16.23
C ILE A 1012 -32.19 1.15 -16.01
N LEU A 1013 -31.79 1.45 -14.77
CA LEU A 1013 -30.94 2.59 -14.46
C LEU A 1013 -29.57 2.50 -15.16
N ILE A 1014 -28.93 1.32 -15.17
CA ILE A 1014 -27.64 1.15 -15.85
C ILE A 1014 -27.77 1.29 -17.36
N HIS A 1015 -28.86 0.81 -17.95
CA HIS A 1015 -29.14 1.05 -19.35
C HIS A 1015 -29.38 2.55 -19.62
N ASN A 1016 -30.13 3.22 -18.75
CA ASN A 1016 -30.40 4.65 -18.83
C ASN A 1016 -29.11 5.49 -18.77
N LEU A 1017 -28.10 5.08 -17.98
CA LEU A 1017 -26.79 5.76 -17.90
C LEU A 1017 -26.03 5.81 -19.24
N THR A 1018 -26.40 5.01 -20.24
CA THR A 1018 -25.79 5.11 -21.59
C THR A 1018 -26.20 6.39 -22.34
N VAL A 1019 -27.38 6.94 -22.02
CA VAL A 1019 -27.90 8.21 -22.60
C VAL A 1019 -27.08 9.43 -22.14
N PRO A 1020 -26.83 9.68 -20.84
CA PRO A 1020 -26.02 10.82 -20.40
C PRO A 1020 -24.55 10.71 -20.80
N CYS A 1021 -23.99 9.51 -20.98
CA CYS A 1021 -22.67 9.33 -21.60
C CYS A 1021 -22.60 9.93 -23.01
N CYS A 1022 -23.74 9.96 -23.72
CA CYS A 1022 -23.88 10.50 -25.07
C CYS A 1022 -24.41 11.94 -25.10
N SER A 1023 -24.43 12.64 -23.96
CA SER A 1023 -24.95 14.01 -23.87
C SER A 1023 -24.11 15.03 -24.65
N GLN A 1024 -24.73 16.13 -25.08
CA GLN A 1024 -24.03 17.25 -25.72
C GLN A 1024 -23.09 17.98 -24.74
N TYR A 1025 -23.39 17.95 -23.43
CA TYR A 1025 -22.61 18.64 -22.40
C TYR A 1025 -21.45 17.78 -21.85
N GLU A 1026 -20.24 18.32 -21.92
CA GLU A 1026 -19.00 17.64 -21.50
C GLU A 1026 -18.98 17.25 -20.01
N ASP A 1027 -19.47 18.14 -19.14
CA ASP A 1027 -19.50 17.88 -17.69
C ASP A 1027 -20.41 16.70 -17.32
N ILE A 1028 -21.54 16.54 -18.03
CA ILE A 1028 -22.45 15.41 -17.85
C ILE A 1028 -21.80 14.14 -18.37
N ARG A 1029 -21.19 14.18 -19.57
CA ARG A 1029 -20.49 13.03 -20.14
C ARG A 1029 -19.41 12.50 -19.21
N ARG A 1030 -18.52 13.37 -18.71
CA ARG A 1030 -17.46 12.95 -17.79
C ARG A 1030 -18.01 12.31 -16.51
N THR A 1031 -19.04 12.91 -15.94
CA THR A 1031 -19.67 12.40 -14.71
C THR A 1031 -20.37 11.05 -14.96
N ALA A 1032 -21.07 10.90 -16.09
CA ALA A 1032 -21.75 9.67 -16.48
C ALA A 1032 -20.79 8.56 -16.87
N CYS A 1033 -19.71 8.86 -17.61
CA CYS A 1033 -18.64 7.92 -17.90
C CYS A 1033 -17.98 7.44 -16.61
N SER A 1034 -17.68 8.35 -15.67
CA SER A 1034 -17.18 7.96 -14.34
C SER A 1034 -18.18 7.07 -13.58
N ALA A 1035 -19.46 7.40 -13.60
CA ALA A 1035 -20.50 6.58 -12.97
C ALA A 1035 -20.58 5.18 -13.60
N LEU A 1036 -20.49 5.09 -14.93
CA LEU A 1036 -20.49 3.82 -15.65
C LEU A 1036 -19.23 2.99 -15.33
N THR A 1037 -18.06 3.62 -15.23
CA THR A 1037 -16.82 2.93 -14.82
C THR A 1037 -16.90 2.40 -13.40
N ASP A 1038 -17.55 3.15 -12.50
CA ASP A 1038 -17.74 2.74 -11.11
C ASP A 1038 -18.75 1.59 -11.00
N CYS A 1039 -19.83 1.59 -11.80
CA CYS A 1039 -20.93 0.62 -11.69
C CYS A 1039 -20.65 -0.74 -12.37
N VAL A 1040 -20.02 -0.74 -13.56
CA VAL A 1040 -19.80 -1.95 -14.38
C VAL A 1040 -19.07 -3.11 -13.65
N PRO A 1041 -18.13 -2.88 -12.71
CA PRO A 1041 -17.54 -3.94 -11.89
C PRO A 1041 -18.53 -4.69 -10.99
N PHE A 1042 -19.61 -4.02 -10.54
CA PHE A 1042 -20.52 -4.53 -9.52
C PHE A 1042 -21.64 -5.42 -10.06
N PHE A 1043 -21.90 -5.40 -11.36
CA PHE A 1043 -23.04 -6.13 -11.92
C PHE A 1043 -22.64 -7.18 -12.95
N ARG A 1044 -23.20 -8.39 -12.79
CA ARG A 1044 -23.06 -9.50 -13.73
C ARG A 1044 -24.09 -9.40 -14.86
N ARG A 1045 -23.77 -9.94 -16.04
CA ARG A 1045 -24.67 -10.01 -17.22
C ARG A 1045 -25.14 -8.64 -17.78
N ILE A 1046 -24.48 -7.54 -17.42
CA ILE A 1046 -24.81 -6.20 -17.95
C ILE A 1046 -23.76 -5.68 -18.95
N ARG A 1047 -22.52 -6.17 -18.85
CA ARG A 1047 -21.40 -5.67 -19.66
C ARG A 1047 -21.67 -5.79 -21.16
N LEU A 1048 -22.25 -6.90 -21.60
CA LEU A 1048 -22.61 -7.13 -23.01
C LEU A 1048 -23.76 -6.24 -23.49
N PRO A 1049 -24.93 -6.16 -22.82
CA PRO A 1049 -25.99 -5.23 -23.20
C PRO A 1049 -25.52 -3.78 -23.31
N VAL A 1050 -24.71 -3.30 -22.36
CA VAL A 1050 -24.17 -1.93 -22.38
C VAL A 1050 -23.19 -1.72 -23.53
N LEU A 1051 -22.31 -2.69 -23.78
CA LEU A 1051 -21.39 -2.61 -24.92
C LEU A 1051 -22.16 -2.60 -26.25
N GLN A 1052 -23.20 -3.44 -26.39
CA GLN A 1052 -24.03 -3.50 -27.59
C GLN A 1052 -24.81 -2.21 -27.82
N SER A 1053 -25.37 -1.59 -26.77
CA SER A 1053 -26.07 -0.31 -26.91
C SER A 1053 -25.11 0.81 -27.32
N LEU A 1054 -23.92 0.90 -26.70
CA LEU A 1054 -22.90 1.90 -27.08
C LEU A 1054 -22.39 1.69 -28.50
N ILE A 1055 -22.13 0.44 -28.92
CA ILE A 1055 -21.75 0.11 -30.30
C ILE A 1055 -22.89 0.43 -31.28
N GLY A 1056 -24.16 0.22 -30.90
CA GLY A 1056 -25.33 0.62 -31.68
C GLY A 1056 -25.37 2.13 -31.91
N ILE A 1057 -25.19 2.92 -30.84
CA ILE A 1057 -25.13 4.38 -30.90
C ILE A 1057 -23.97 4.85 -31.80
N LEU A 1058 -22.79 4.23 -31.69
CA LEU A 1058 -21.63 4.54 -32.53
C LEU A 1058 -21.87 4.25 -34.03
N LYS A 1059 -22.72 3.26 -34.36
CA LYS A 1059 -23.07 2.95 -35.75
C LYS A 1059 -24.09 3.93 -36.33
N GLU A 1060 -25.10 4.28 -35.56
CA GLU A 1060 -26.27 5.05 -36.03
C GLU A 1060 -26.08 6.57 -36.00
N SER A 1061 -25.34 7.09 -35.01
CA SER A 1061 -25.20 8.53 -34.81
C SER A 1061 -24.23 9.19 -35.79
N LYS A 1062 -24.50 10.47 -36.10
CA LYS A 1062 -23.64 11.36 -36.90
C LYS A 1062 -23.09 12.54 -36.12
N ASP A 1063 -23.55 12.75 -34.89
CA ASP A 1063 -23.16 13.89 -34.06
C ASP A 1063 -21.81 13.65 -33.39
N VAL A 1064 -20.88 14.60 -33.55
CA VAL A 1064 -19.49 14.50 -33.06
C VAL A 1064 -19.43 14.30 -31.54
N ASN A 1065 -20.25 15.04 -30.78
CA ASN A 1065 -20.28 14.98 -29.32
C ASN A 1065 -20.81 13.64 -28.78
N VAL A 1066 -21.79 13.05 -29.48
CA VAL A 1066 -22.38 11.74 -29.16
C VAL A 1066 -21.36 10.64 -29.43
N LEU A 1067 -20.68 10.72 -30.57
CA LEU A 1067 -19.61 9.79 -30.95
C LEU A 1067 -18.44 9.84 -29.96
N GLN A 1068 -18.01 11.05 -29.58
CA GLN A 1068 -16.96 11.22 -28.58
C GLN A 1068 -17.38 10.63 -27.22
N GLY A 1069 -18.59 10.91 -26.75
CA GLY A 1069 -19.08 10.40 -25.47
C GLY A 1069 -19.21 8.88 -25.40
N ALA A 1070 -19.79 8.27 -26.43
CA ALA A 1070 -19.89 6.81 -26.52
C ALA A 1070 -18.50 6.15 -26.60
N PHE A 1071 -17.55 6.79 -27.28
CA PHE A 1071 -16.17 6.32 -27.36
C PHE A 1071 -15.46 6.42 -26.01
N GLU A 1072 -15.52 7.57 -25.35
CA GLU A 1072 -14.95 7.80 -24.01
C GLU A 1072 -15.53 6.80 -22.99
N ALA A 1073 -16.82 6.50 -23.06
CA ALA A 1073 -17.48 5.54 -22.18
C ALA A 1073 -16.96 4.10 -22.34
N ILE A 1074 -16.61 3.68 -23.57
CA ILE A 1074 -15.99 2.38 -23.82
C ILE A 1074 -14.51 2.42 -23.39
N PHE A 1075 -13.76 3.42 -23.85
CA PHE A 1075 -12.31 3.53 -23.68
C PHE A 1075 -11.88 3.69 -22.22
N PHE A 1076 -12.49 4.61 -21.47
CA PHE A 1076 -12.15 4.81 -20.05
C PHE A 1076 -12.62 3.67 -19.15
N ASN A 1077 -13.44 2.75 -19.66
CA ASN A 1077 -13.89 1.59 -18.90
C ASN A 1077 -13.01 0.36 -19.18
N PRO A 1078 -12.10 -0.01 -18.26
CA PRO A 1078 -11.19 -1.12 -18.47
C PRO A 1078 -11.91 -2.46 -18.64
N PHE A 1079 -13.10 -2.63 -18.03
CA PHE A 1079 -13.86 -3.88 -18.16
C PHE A 1079 -14.52 -4.01 -19.53
N LEU A 1080 -14.97 -2.91 -20.15
CA LEU A 1080 -15.55 -2.92 -21.50
C LEU A 1080 -14.45 -3.06 -22.55
N MET A 1081 -13.35 -2.30 -22.45
CA MET A 1081 -12.20 -2.47 -23.35
C MET A 1081 -11.61 -3.87 -23.28
N ASN A 1082 -11.52 -4.48 -22.08
CA ASN A 1082 -11.07 -5.87 -21.95
C ASN A 1082 -11.96 -6.85 -22.72
N LEU A 1083 -13.28 -6.62 -22.84
CA LEU A 1083 -14.16 -7.46 -23.66
C LEU A 1083 -13.87 -7.29 -25.16
N VAL A 1084 -13.59 -6.06 -25.59
CA VAL A 1084 -13.21 -5.75 -26.97
C VAL A 1084 -11.88 -6.42 -27.32
N HIS A 1085 -10.86 -6.29 -26.47
CA HIS A 1085 -9.53 -6.87 -26.70
C HIS A 1085 -9.51 -8.40 -26.71
N ARG A 1086 -10.38 -9.05 -25.92
CA ARG A 1086 -10.35 -10.52 -25.74
C ARG A 1086 -11.12 -11.30 -26.82
N HIS A 1087 -12.01 -10.64 -27.58
CA HIS A 1087 -12.93 -11.33 -28.48
C HIS A 1087 -13.00 -10.67 -29.85
N TRP A 1088 -12.57 -11.40 -30.88
CA TRP A 1088 -12.66 -10.98 -32.29
C TRP A 1088 -14.04 -10.52 -32.74
N VAL A 1089 -15.10 -11.11 -32.16
CA VAL A 1089 -16.50 -10.76 -32.44
C VAL A 1089 -16.81 -9.29 -32.16
N PHE A 1090 -16.17 -8.70 -31.14
CA PHE A 1090 -16.34 -7.29 -30.79
C PHE A 1090 -15.22 -6.42 -31.36
N LEU A 1091 -14.00 -6.96 -31.45
CA LEU A 1091 -12.84 -6.27 -31.99
C LEU A 1091 -13.04 -5.84 -33.45
N SER A 1092 -13.58 -6.73 -34.30
CA SER A 1092 -13.75 -6.44 -35.73
C SER A 1092 -14.77 -5.30 -35.99
N PRO A 1093 -15.99 -5.33 -35.40
CA PRO A 1093 -16.89 -4.18 -35.46
C PRO A 1093 -16.29 -2.90 -34.87
N PHE A 1094 -15.56 -2.98 -33.76
CA PHE A 1094 -14.95 -1.81 -33.13
C PHE A 1094 -13.86 -1.17 -34.01
N LEU A 1095 -13.02 -2.00 -34.65
CA LEU A 1095 -12.03 -1.55 -35.63
C LEU A 1095 -12.69 -0.87 -36.84
N SER A 1096 -13.78 -1.42 -37.36
CA SER A 1096 -14.52 -0.77 -38.46
C SER A 1096 -15.07 0.61 -38.08
N ILE A 1097 -15.46 0.79 -36.81
CA ILE A 1097 -15.92 2.07 -36.26
C ILE A 1097 -14.74 3.04 -36.10
N LEU A 1098 -13.61 2.58 -35.57
CA LEU A 1098 -12.38 3.38 -35.46
C LEU A 1098 -11.93 3.91 -36.83
N ILE A 1099 -11.95 3.05 -37.86
CA ILE A 1099 -11.64 3.43 -39.25
C ILE A 1099 -12.60 4.53 -39.73
N ARG A 1100 -13.91 4.36 -39.50
CA ARG A 1100 -14.92 5.37 -39.85
C ARG A 1100 -14.66 6.68 -39.10
N LEU A 1101 -14.36 6.64 -37.81
CA LEU A 1101 -14.07 7.83 -37.00
C LEU A 1101 -12.82 8.56 -37.50
N TRP A 1102 -11.80 7.81 -37.93
CA TRP A 1102 -10.58 8.38 -38.50
C TRP A 1102 -10.84 9.06 -39.86
N SER A 1103 -11.77 8.53 -40.66
CA SER A 1103 -12.16 9.11 -41.95
C SER A 1103 -12.97 10.42 -41.84
N LEU A 1104 -13.49 10.77 -40.66
CA LEU A 1104 -14.18 12.04 -40.44
C LEU A 1104 -13.16 13.20 -40.34
N ASP A 1105 -13.55 14.40 -40.78
CA ASP A 1105 -12.65 15.58 -40.86
C ASP A 1105 -12.39 16.30 -39.53
N GLU A 1106 -12.90 15.77 -38.42
CA GLU A 1106 -12.76 16.38 -37.09
C GLU A 1106 -11.45 15.96 -36.39
N PRO A 1107 -10.61 16.90 -35.94
CA PRO A 1107 -9.28 16.61 -35.38
C PRO A 1107 -9.35 15.84 -34.05
N ILE A 1108 -10.37 16.11 -33.22
CA ILE A 1108 -10.53 15.49 -31.89
C ILE A 1108 -10.79 13.98 -32.01
N LEU A 1109 -11.62 13.57 -32.98
CA LEU A 1109 -11.91 12.15 -33.22
C LEU A 1109 -10.70 11.42 -33.81
N ARG A 1110 -9.90 12.11 -34.64
CA ARG A 1110 -8.64 11.55 -35.19
C ARG A 1110 -7.57 11.35 -34.11
N THR A 1111 -7.39 12.32 -33.19
CA THR A 1111 -6.45 12.16 -32.07
C THR A 1111 -6.85 11.01 -31.16
N ILE A 1112 -8.14 10.94 -30.80
CA ILE A 1112 -8.67 9.86 -29.95
C ILE A 1112 -8.49 8.50 -30.63
N ALA A 1113 -8.82 8.38 -31.92
CA ALA A 1113 -8.63 7.14 -32.68
C ALA A 1113 -7.14 6.75 -32.80
N SER A 1114 -6.25 7.73 -32.97
CA SER A 1114 -4.79 7.53 -33.00
C SER A 1114 -4.26 7.05 -31.66
N ASP A 1115 -4.66 7.69 -30.56
CA ASP A 1115 -4.24 7.33 -29.20
C ASP A 1115 -4.66 5.89 -28.87
N VAL A 1116 -5.90 5.51 -29.17
CA VAL A 1116 -6.36 4.13 -28.92
C VAL A 1116 -5.65 3.12 -29.80
N PHE A 1117 -5.33 3.49 -31.05
CA PHE A 1117 -4.58 2.61 -31.93
C PHE A 1117 -3.15 2.39 -31.42
N GLU A 1118 -2.42 3.48 -31.11
CA GLU A 1118 -1.03 3.44 -30.67
C GLU A 1118 -0.86 2.78 -29.29
N TYR A 1119 -1.71 3.11 -28.31
CA TYR A 1119 -1.55 2.64 -26.94
C TYR A 1119 -2.08 1.22 -26.69
N ASP A 1120 -3.23 0.84 -27.28
CA ASP A 1120 -3.97 -0.38 -26.87
C ASP A 1120 -4.16 -1.43 -27.98
N MET A 1121 -4.19 -1.03 -29.27
CA MET A 1121 -4.47 -1.97 -30.37
C MET A 1121 -3.23 -2.60 -30.99
N THR A 1122 -2.13 -1.84 -31.16
CA THR A 1122 -0.85 -2.37 -31.67
C THR A 1122 -0.31 -3.52 -30.80
N THR A 1123 -0.53 -3.44 -29.49
CA THR A 1123 -0.12 -4.45 -28.51
C THR A 1123 -1.04 -5.68 -28.47
N THR A 1124 -2.29 -5.58 -28.93
CA THR A 1124 -3.29 -6.66 -28.84
C THR A 1124 -3.50 -7.40 -30.16
N VAL A 1125 -3.52 -6.70 -31.30
CA VAL A 1125 -3.71 -7.28 -32.65
C VAL A 1125 -2.55 -8.21 -33.05
N CYS A 1126 -1.36 -8.01 -32.49
CA CYS A 1126 -0.19 -8.82 -32.81
C CYS A 1126 -0.19 -10.23 -32.15
N TYR A 1127 -1.05 -10.53 -31.17
CA TYR A 1127 -0.81 -11.66 -30.25
C TYR A 1127 -1.84 -12.78 -30.20
N GLU A 1128 -2.84 -12.82 -31.08
CA GLU A 1128 -3.78 -13.95 -31.12
C GLU A 1128 -3.52 -14.96 -32.26
N THR A 1129 -2.37 -14.90 -32.94
CA THR A 1129 -2.12 -15.81 -34.08
C THR A 1129 -1.39 -17.12 -33.78
N TYR A 1130 -0.92 -17.40 -32.56
CA TYR A 1130 -0.40 -18.74 -32.22
C TYR A 1130 -0.68 -19.12 -30.76
N PHE A 1131 -1.86 -19.70 -30.49
CA PHE A 1131 -2.13 -20.37 -29.22
C PHE A 1131 -1.17 -21.56 -29.04
N PRO A 1132 -0.25 -21.55 -28.06
CA PRO A 1132 0.67 -22.65 -27.86
C PRO A 1132 -0.05 -23.84 -27.22
N VAL A 1133 0.37 -25.04 -27.59
CA VAL A 1133 0.03 -26.25 -26.84
C VAL A 1133 0.80 -26.20 -25.52
N TYR A 1134 0.19 -25.66 -24.46
CA TYR A 1134 0.74 -25.77 -23.11
C TYR A 1134 0.62 -27.23 -22.66
N LYS A 1135 1.76 -27.91 -22.53
CA LYS A 1135 1.83 -29.27 -21.98
C LYS A 1135 2.16 -29.16 -20.49
N HIS A 1136 1.12 -29.18 -19.66
CA HIS A 1136 1.27 -29.14 -18.21
C HIS A 1136 1.98 -30.39 -17.68
N LEU A 1137 3.05 -30.21 -16.90
CA LEU A 1137 3.71 -31.31 -16.19
C LEU A 1137 3.26 -31.42 -14.72
N TYR A 1138 2.94 -30.30 -14.07
CA TYR A 1138 2.68 -30.25 -12.62
C TYR A 1138 1.22 -30.09 -12.22
N VAL A 1139 0.30 -29.91 -13.18
CA VAL A 1139 -1.13 -29.76 -12.87
C VAL A 1139 -1.73 -31.12 -12.46
N PRO A 1140 -2.33 -31.23 -11.25
CA PRO A 1140 -2.97 -32.47 -10.81
C PRO A 1140 -4.07 -32.93 -11.78
N LYS A 1141 -4.16 -34.23 -12.05
CA LYS A 1141 -5.23 -34.79 -12.90
C LYS A 1141 -6.58 -34.67 -12.19
N VAL A 1142 -7.44 -33.80 -12.69
CA VAL A 1142 -8.80 -33.59 -12.15
C VAL A 1142 -9.69 -34.78 -12.53
N SER A 1143 -10.52 -35.26 -11.59
CA SER A 1143 -11.39 -36.44 -11.74
C SER A 1143 -12.67 -36.20 -12.55
N SER A 1144 -13.12 -34.94 -12.73
CA SER A 1144 -14.31 -34.61 -13.50
C SER A 1144 -14.04 -34.56 -15.02
N GLN A 1145 -14.00 -35.72 -15.67
CA GLN A 1145 -13.93 -35.83 -17.14
C GLN A 1145 -15.08 -35.09 -17.84
N SER A 1146 -16.27 -35.02 -17.24
CA SER A 1146 -17.43 -34.33 -17.80
C SER A 1146 -17.34 -32.80 -17.77
N GLU A 1147 -16.76 -32.20 -16.73
CA GLU A 1147 -16.56 -30.74 -16.65
C GLU A 1147 -15.37 -30.29 -17.50
N THR A 1148 -14.29 -31.09 -17.55
CA THR A 1148 -13.18 -30.87 -18.47
C THR A 1148 -13.63 -31.02 -19.92
N GLU A 1149 -14.52 -31.97 -20.25
CA GLU A 1149 -15.15 -32.06 -21.57
C GLU A 1149 -16.11 -30.90 -21.84
N ARG A 1150 -16.91 -30.44 -20.87
CA ARG A 1150 -17.76 -29.24 -21.03
C ARG A 1150 -16.93 -27.96 -21.22
N LEU A 1151 -15.82 -27.80 -20.51
CA LEU A 1151 -14.91 -26.66 -20.67
C LEU A 1151 -14.08 -26.77 -21.95
N ARG A 1152 -13.78 -27.99 -22.43
CA ARG A 1152 -13.24 -28.23 -23.78
C ARG A 1152 -14.28 -27.98 -24.88
N LEU A 1153 -15.56 -28.25 -24.64
CA LEU A 1153 -16.69 -27.86 -25.49
C LEU A 1153 -16.91 -26.34 -25.47
N TRP A 1154 -16.64 -25.66 -24.35
CA TRP A 1154 -16.57 -24.19 -24.25
C TRP A 1154 -15.36 -23.60 -24.99
N CYS A 1155 -14.25 -24.34 -25.11
CA CYS A 1155 -13.17 -24.00 -26.03
C CYS A 1155 -13.64 -24.22 -27.46
N ARG A 1156 -14.43 -23.24 -27.97
CA ARG A 1156 -14.88 -23.02 -29.36
C ARG A 1156 -14.77 -24.26 -30.24
N THR A 1157 -15.91 -24.83 -30.66
CA THR A 1157 -15.97 -25.79 -31.79
C THR A 1157 -14.99 -25.34 -32.88
N GLU A 1158 -14.22 -26.26 -33.47
CA GLU A 1158 -13.22 -25.92 -34.51
C GLU A 1158 -13.80 -24.99 -35.60
N GLN A 1159 -15.10 -25.11 -35.86
CA GLN A 1159 -15.88 -24.27 -36.76
C GLN A 1159 -15.99 -22.80 -36.31
N GLN A 1160 -16.23 -22.51 -35.02
CA GLN A 1160 -16.27 -21.13 -34.51
C GLN A 1160 -14.87 -20.51 -34.55
N ARG A 1161 -13.83 -21.30 -34.23
CA ARG A 1161 -12.42 -20.91 -34.36
C ARG A 1161 -12.04 -20.54 -35.80
N GLN A 1162 -12.53 -21.31 -36.78
CA GLN A 1162 -12.33 -21.01 -38.19
C GLN A 1162 -13.03 -19.70 -38.61
N ARG A 1163 -14.28 -19.49 -38.17
CA ARG A 1163 -15.02 -18.25 -38.46
C ARG A 1163 -14.37 -17.01 -37.87
N ASP A 1164 -13.91 -17.08 -36.62
CA ASP A 1164 -13.22 -15.96 -35.96
C ASP A 1164 -11.89 -15.66 -36.66
N ARG A 1165 -11.17 -16.70 -37.12
CA ARG A 1165 -9.95 -16.56 -37.90
C ARG A 1165 -10.20 -15.92 -39.26
N GLU A 1166 -11.26 -16.32 -39.95
CA GLU A 1166 -11.66 -15.71 -41.23
C GLU A 1166 -12.09 -14.25 -41.05
N ALA A 1167 -12.83 -13.93 -40.00
CA ALA A 1167 -13.19 -12.56 -39.64
C ALA A 1167 -11.95 -11.72 -39.31
N ALA A 1168 -11.02 -12.26 -38.52
CA ALA A 1168 -9.76 -11.60 -38.18
C ALA A 1168 -8.90 -11.31 -39.42
N LEU A 1169 -8.76 -12.29 -40.33
CA LEU A 1169 -8.05 -12.13 -41.59
C LEU A 1169 -8.71 -11.07 -42.49
N LYS A 1170 -10.04 -11.10 -42.61
CA LYS A 1170 -10.78 -10.10 -43.39
C LYS A 1170 -10.61 -8.69 -42.82
N THR A 1171 -10.69 -8.53 -41.50
CA THR A 1171 -10.53 -7.22 -40.84
C THR A 1171 -9.09 -6.72 -40.96
N ARG A 1172 -8.10 -7.62 -40.86
CA ARG A 1172 -6.69 -7.30 -41.10
C ARG A 1172 -6.49 -6.83 -42.53
N ASP A 1173 -7.03 -7.55 -43.52
CA ASP A 1173 -6.84 -7.22 -44.93
C ASP A 1173 -7.52 -5.88 -45.28
N GLU A 1174 -8.73 -5.63 -44.77
CA GLU A 1174 -9.41 -4.32 -44.86
C GLU A 1174 -8.56 -3.19 -44.21
N PHE A 1175 -7.88 -3.48 -43.10
CA PHE A 1175 -7.01 -2.52 -42.41
C PHE A 1175 -5.71 -2.23 -43.18
N VAL A 1176 -5.06 -3.27 -43.73
CA VAL A 1176 -3.85 -3.13 -44.58
C VAL A 1176 -4.15 -2.28 -45.82
N ASP A 1177 -5.32 -2.48 -46.43
CA ASP A 1177 -5.74 -1.73 -47.62
C ASP A 1177 -6.00 -0.24 -47.34
N LEU A 1178 -6.47 0.11 -46.13
CA LEU A 1178 -6.75 1.48 -45.71
C LEU A 1178 -5.52 2.23 -45.16
N PHE A 1179 -4.55 1.50 -44.59
CA PHE A 1179 -3.35 2.07 -43.97
C PHE A 1179 -2.06 1.41 -44.49
N PRO A 1180 -1.73 1.57 -45.79
CA PRO A 1180 -0.56 0.92 -46.39
C PRO A 1180 0.78 1.34 -45.74
N ASN A 1181 0.80 2.48 -45.04
CA ASN A 1181 2.01 3.02 -44.38
C ASN A 1181 2.09 2.73 -42.87
N ALA A 1182 1.03 2.21 -42.23
CA ALA A 1182 1.03 1.98 -40.77
C ALA A 1182 1.75 0.68 -40.36
N ILE A 1183 2.00 -0.23 -41.31
CA ILE A 1183 2.65 -1.54 -41.09
C ILE A 1183 4.09 -1.53 -41.66
N GLY A 1184 4.57 -0.37 -42.11
CA GLY A 1184 5.92 -0.17 -42.62
C GLY A 1184 6.99 0.08 -41.56
N ASN A 1185 6.65 0.10 -40.26
CA ASN A 1185 7.59 0.30 -39.14
C ASN A 1185 7.41 -0.78 -38.06
#